data_AF-A0A518G525-F1
#
_entry.id   AF-A0A518G525-F1
#
_cell.length_a   1.000
_cell.length_b   1.000
_cell.length_c   1.000
_cell.angle_alpha   90.00
_cell.angle_beta   90.00
_cell.angle_gamma   90.00
#
_symmetry.space_group_name_H-M   'P 1'
#
loop_
_entity.id
_entity.type
_entity.pdbx_description
1 polymer ?
#
loop_
_entity_poly.entity_id
_entity_poly.type
_entity_poly.pdbx_seq_one_letter_code
_entity_poly.pdbx_strand_id
1 'polypeptide(L)'
;MTRINTNVSSLVAQNRLNKTNGDLQTSLTRLSTGLRINTGKDDPAGLIASEALRSDITSLNKAISNTQRATQIIATADSALGQVSSLLNDVRGLVVEAANNGALSDDEIAANQLQIDSSLEAINRIAQTTTFQGRRLLDGSLDFVTKAGSGFNTVADLKIDQANLGAIGSIGVDVKISSAATRATASTTGVPAATTSAKSTGTITFDAPSPDTESTANVTLTNSFTVGAEASGAVTFGAATTPDTEATGVLTLGSGVELTITAADGGLADGARGNGTIVEVRTNTTASTATYDDTTQTLVLDLKEGDDEATVAAALSDANFTFAVGAGSGTVVAGDAGIQTSVLSTGTDAVDPLTGFTLSALNNGAADGAKGNDTTIVTTSGTTTGATYDADTDTLTLTAAADATIDDLVNAINTDLAGTFQASNKVNGSYKYSSADNASTGSLLSGGLSPTLAGNFDIEAVNGEAADGAAGIGGTLSFAAGATTEAIYDAENNVLNITVAEGATVQDVTDAIDAEGTFVTKNVLNGNAIFSDSDYGVNAAALAGGTDAVASDVITVTADEGSPSFDGRTITLNADNSLASGTANASLDDDGNIVVNVSSNGGVNVGTIATAIDELEGFGATVTATDGDGSYDIDNDTAAATTALSGGLFGGGLNADLVVQLTGANGSEVLQFQKGADIESIIQSVNLVSDATGIKASNDGGNLKLDSTSYGSDSLVAVEVIKEGEGGTFASGLSTSRAKGTDIVATVNGTLADGKGNTLSLNSATLDLSLTVADGSSTSVAFTVTGGGAQFQLGPDVVSNQQARLGIGSLNTAKLGSANGRLYELASGGAKALATDATGASQVIDDVINKVTNLRGRLGAFQATTLESNLVSLGETVANLTEAESSIRDADFAKESAALTRAQILVQSGTSVLGIANQNPQNVLSLLR
;
A
#
# COMPACT_ATOMS: atom_id res chain seq x y z
N MET A 1 81.09 109.31 2.68
CA MET A 1 81.98 108.88 3.78
C MET A 1 82.26 107.40 3.65
N THR A 2 83.47 107.04 3.24
CA THR A 2 83.96 105.65 3.15
C THR A 2 84.46 105.18 4.51
N ARG A 3 83.78 104.21 5.14
CA ARG A 3 84.27 103.56 6.37
C ARG A 3 85.26 102.46 5.97
N ILE A 4 86.53 102.58 6.41
CA ILE A 4 87.60 101.66 5.97
C ILE A 4 87.52 100.30 6.68
N ASN A 5 87.20 100.27 7.97
CA ASN A 5 87.16 99.03 8.78
C ASN A 5 85.97 98.09 8.47
N THR A 6 85.02 98.49 7.59
CA THR A 6 83.86 97.66 7.25
C THR A 6 83.49 97.87 5.79
N ASN A 7 84.02 97.00 4.94
CA ASN A 7 83.78 97.05 3.49
C ASN A 7 82.39 96.49 3.14
N VAL A 8 81.38 97.37 3.16
CA VAL A 8 79.99 97.03 2.82
C VAL A 8 79.87 96.47 1.40
N SER A 9 80.64 96.97 0.44
CA SER A 9 80.60 96.48 -0.96
C SER A 9 81.08 95.03 -1.06
N SER A 10 82.14 94.67 -0.33
CA SER A 10 82.61 93.27 -0.25
C SER A 10 81.64 92.37 0.49
N LEU A 11 81.04 92.83 1.60
CA LEU A 11 80.01 92.07 2.32
C LEU A 11 78.75 91.83 1.45
N VAL A 12 78.33 92.82 0.66
CA VAL A 12 77.23 92.68 -0.30
C VAL A 12 77.61 91.71 -1.43
N ALA A 13 78.82 91.82 -1.99
CA ALA A 13 79.31 90.89 -3.01
C ALA A 13 79.41 89.45 -2.48
N GLN A 14 79.89 89.26 -1.24
CA GLN A 14 79.97 87.96 -0.58
C GLN A 14 78.58 87.37 -0.29
N ASN A 15 77.62 88.17 0.20
CA ASN A 15 76.24 87.73 0.39
C ASN A 15 75.56 87.35 -0.94
N ARG A 16 75.83 88.09 -2.02
CA ARG A 16 75.35 87.74 -3.37
C ARG A 16 76.01 86.45 -3.87
N LEU A 17 77.33 86.29 -3.72
CA LEU A 17 78.06 85.09 -4.10
C LEU A 17 77.59 83.84 -3.34
N ASN A 18 77.36 83.97 -2.02
CA ASN A 18 76.80 82.90 -1.18
C ASN A 18 75.39 82.50 -1.65
N LYS A 19 74.55 83.47 -2.03
CA LYS A 19 73.24 83.18 -2.63
C LYS A 19 73.39 82.47 -3.98
N THR A 20 74.26 82.93 -4.87
CA THR A 20 74.47 82.28 -6.17
C THR A 20 75.04 80.86 -6.03
N ASN A 21 75.92 80.61 -5.05
CA ASN A 21 76.38 79.25 -4.73
C ASN A 21 75.23 78.36 -4.26
N GLY A 22 74.31 78.88 -3.45
CA GLY A 22 73.09 78.16 -3.08
C GLY A 22 72.20 77.86 -4.29
N ASP A 23 71.95 78.85 -5.15
CA ASP A 23 71.15 78.69 -6.36
C ASP A 23 71.81 77.67 -7.33
N LEU A 24 73.16 77.70 -7.48
CA LEU A 24 73.96 76.73 -8.24
C LEU A 24 73.79 75.31 -7.68
N GLN A 25 73.93 75.15 -6.36
CA GLN A 25 73.86 73.86 -5.68
C GLN A 25 72.44 73.26 -5.78
N THR A 26 71.39 74.09 -5.68
CA THR A 26 70.01 73.66 -5.93
C THR A 26 69.83 73.14 -7.36
N SER A 27 70.34 73.85 -8.37
CA SER A 27 70.25 73.40 -9.77
C SER A 27 71.05 72.12 -10.03
N LEU A 28 72.22 71.96 -9.41
CA LEU A 28 72.97 70.70 -9.46
C LEU A 28 72.18 69.54 -8.81
N THR A 29 71.56 69.75 -7.66
CA THR A 29 70.73 68.71 -7.01
C THR A 29 69.57 68.31 -7.90
N ARG A 30 68.79 69.28 -8.42
CA ARG A 30 67.64 69.00 -9.31
C ARG A 30 68.03 68.28 -10.59
N LEU A 31 69.13 68.69 -11.23
CA LEU A 31 69.62 68.04 -12.44
C LEU A 31 70.19 66.64 -12.16
N SER A 32 70.74 66.41 -10.97
CA SER A 32 71.30 65.12 -10.55
C SER A 32 70.25 64.11 -10.07
N THR A 33 69.12 64.56 -9.53
CA THR A 33 68.02 63.68 -9.12
C THR A 33 66.96 63.53 -10.21
N GLY A 34 66.92 64.44 -11.18
CA GLY A 34 65.82 64.56 -12.14
C GLY A 34 64.58 65.24 -11.56
N LEU A 35 64.57 65.62 -10.27
CA LEU A 35 63.40 66.09 -9.55
C LEU A 35 63.49 67.59 -9.26
N ARG A 36 62.44 68.34 -9.59
CA ARG A 36 62.20 69.74 -9.18
C ARG A 36 62.06 69.87 -7.67
N ILE A 37 61.41 68.90 -7.03
CA ILE A 37 61.13 68.87 -5.59
C ILE A 37 62.00 67.78 -4.94
N ASN A 38 63.01 68.19 -4.15
CA ASN A 38 63.91 67.26 -3.46
C ASN A 38 63.71 67.28 -1.94
N THR A 39 63.28 68.43 -1.40
CA THR A 39 63.04 68.64 0.02
C THR A 39 61.72 69.38 0.24
N GLY A 40 61.12 69.22 1.42
CA GLY A 40 59.88 69.94 1.77
C GLY A 40 60.02 71.47 1.81
N LYS A 41 61.23 72.01 1.70
CA LYS A 41 61.49 73.46 1.54
C LYS A 41 61.25 73.94 0.11
N ASP A 42 61.44 73.08 -0.89
CA ASP A 42 61.40 73.48 -2.31
C ASP A 42 59.96 73.80 -2.76
N ASP A 43 59.02 72.96 -2.34
CA ASP A 43 57.58 73.07 -2.62
C ASP A 43 56.82 72.16 -1.61
N PRO A 44 56.39 72.68 -0.43
CA PRO A 44 55.77 71.85 0.60
C PRO A 44 54.46 71.19 0.13
N ALA A 45 53.67 71.92 -0.66
CA ALA A 45 52.39 71.43 -1.16
C ALA A 45 52.59 70.43 -2.31
N GLY A 46 53.49 70.72 -3.24
CA GLY A 46 53.88 69.79 -4.30
C GLY A 46 54.47 68.49 -3.75
N LEU A 47 55.28 68.55 -2.68
CA LEU A 47 55.79 67.35 -2.02
C LEU A 47 54.66 66.49 -1.46
N ILE A 48 53.73 67.08 -0.68
CA ILE A 48 52.58 66.36 -0.11
C ILE A 48 51.74 65.70 -1.22
N ALA A 49 51.45 66.42 -2.30
CA ALA A 49 50.72 65.88 -3.44
C ALA A 49 51.48 64.73 -4.12
N SER A 50 52.79 64.88 -4.38
CA SER A 50 53.61 63.84 -5.02
C SER A 50 53.75 62.58 -4.15
N GLU A 51 53.84 62.70 -2.82
CA GLU A 51 53.93 61.54 -1.94
C GLU A 51 52.57 60.83 -1.76
N ALA A 52 51.45 61.56 -1.84
CA ALA A 52 50.12 60.95 -1.93
C ALA A 52 49.97 60.15 -3.24
N LEU A 53 50.24 60.77 -4.40
CA LEU A 53 50.21 60.09 -5.71
C LEU A 53 51.13 58.87 -5.73
N ARG A 54 52.34 58.98 -5.15
CA ARG A 54 53.29 57.86 -5.04
C ARG A 54 52.79 56.73 -4.15
N SER A 55 52.04 57.04 -3.08
CA SER A 55 51.35 56.05 -2.25
C SER A 55 50.30 55.30 -3.07
N ASP A 56 49.46 56.03 -3.81
CA ASP A 56 48.38 55.46 -4.63
C ASP A 56 48.94 54.62 -5.79
N ILE A 57 49.98 55.11 -6.49
CA ILE A 57 50.72 54.33 -7.50
C ILE A 57 51.28 53.04 -6.87
N THR A 58 51.78 53.09 -5.62
CA THR A 58 52.33 51.92 -4.94
C THR A 58 51.24 50.89 -4.60
N SER A 59 50.08 51.32 -4.09
CA SER A 59 48.97 50.42 -3.76
C SER A 59 48.32 49.83 -5.02
N LEU A 60 48.11 50.64 -6.07
CA LEU A 60 47.60 50.18 -7.36
C LEU A 60 48.54 49.17 -8.04
N ASN A 61 49.86 49.38 -7.98
CA ASN A 61 50.82 48.38 -8.49
C ASN A 61 50.74 47.05 -7.71
N LYS A 62 50.40 47.06 -6.40
CA LYS A 62 50.10 45.82 -5.66
C LYS A 62 48.78 45.20 -6.10
N ALA A 63 47.75 45.99 -6.36
CA ALA A 63 46.47 45.52 -6.89
C ALA A 63 46.62 44.86 -8.28
N ILE A 64 47.42 45.43 -9.18
CA ILE A 64 47.78 44.83 -10.48
C ILE A 64 48.50 43.49 -10.26
N SER A 65 49.52 43.44 -9.39
CA SER A 65 50.27 42.20 -9.13
C SER A 65 49.39 41.12 -8.48
N ASN A 66 48.44 41.49 -7.62
CA ASN A 66 47.45 40.57 -7.06
C ASN A 66 46.50 40.04 -8.14
N THR A 67 46.02 40.91 -9.03
CA THR A 67 45.14 40.56 -10.15
C THR A 67 45.85 39.59 -11.11
N GLN A 68 47.11 39.86 -11.47
CA GLN A 68 47.94 38.94 -12.27
C GLN A 68 48.15 37.57 -11.61
N ARG A 69 48.33 37.53 -10.28
CA ARG A 69 48.39 36.26 -9.52
C ARG A 69 47.05 35.54 -9.50
N ALA A 70 45.93 36.26 -9.42
CA ALA A 70 44.60 35.69 -9.54
C ALA A 70 44.42 35.02 -10.91
N THR A 71 44.79 35.70 -12.00
CA THR A 71 44.76 35.12 -13.36
C THR A 71 45.58 33.83 -13.46
N GLN A 72 46.77 33.77 -12.84
CA GLN A 72 47.61 32.56 -12.81
C GLN A 72 46.96 31.40 -12.04
N ILE A 73 46.30 31.69 -10.90
CA ILE A 73 45.57 30.69 -10.11
C ILE A 73 44.38 30.13 -10.91
N ILE A 74 43.59 31.01 -11.53
CA ILE A 74 42.41 30.64 -12.33
C ILE A 74 42.82 29.82 -13.56
N ALA A 75 43.85 30.25 -14.30
CA ALA A 75 44.37 29.51 -15.46
C ALA A 75 44.94 28.13 -15.07
N THR A 76 45.56 28.00 -13.89
CA THR A 76 46.02 26.69 -13.37
C THR A 76 44.84 25.78 -13.05
N ALA A 77 43.78 26.33 -12.45
CA ALA A 77 42.56 25.58 -12.14
C ALA A 77 41.79 25.15 -13.40
N ASP A 78 41.58 26.03 -14.39
CA ASP A 78 40.92 25.67 -15.65
C ASP A 78 41.72 24.63 -16.46
N SER A 79 43.06 24.73 -16.47
CA SER A 79 43.91 23.73 -17.13
C SER A 79 43.71 22.32 -16.54
N ALA A 80 43.62 22.20 -15.22
CA ALA A 80 43.36 20.93 -14.54
C ALA A 80 41.89 20.47 -14.69
N LEU A 81 40.93 21.40 -14.69
CA LEU A 81 39.53 21.10 -15.05
C LEU A 81 39.40 20.61 -16.49
N GLY A 82 40.23 21.09 -17.41
CA GLY A 82 40.32 20.58 -18.78
C GLY A 82 40.74 19.10 -18.82
N GLN A 83 41.72 18.69 -18.01
CA GLN A 83 42.12 17.29 -17.88
C GLN A 83 41.02 16.41 -17.28
N VAL A 84 40.36 16.88 -16.22
CA VAL A 84 39.18 16.19 -15.63
C VAL A 84 38.05 16.08 -16.66
N SER A 85 37.81 17.13 -17.45
CA SER A 85 36.82 17.11 -18.53
C SER A 85 37.14 16.10 -19.62
N SER A 86 38.42 15.86 -19.96
CA SER A 86 38.80 14.76 -20.87
C SER A 86 38.49 13.39 -20.25
N LEU A 87 38.97 13.14 -19.02
CA LEU A 87 38.74 11.86 -18.31
C LEU A 87 37.25 11.53 -18.15
N LEU A 88 36.39 12.53 -17.92
CA LEU A 88 34.94 12.33 -17.85
C LEU A 88 34.32 11.94 -19.20
N ASN A 89 34.84 12.47 -20.31
CA ASN A 89 34.40 12.05 -21.65
C ASN A 89 34.91 10.64 -22.00
N ASP A 90 36.11 10.27 -21.54
CA ASP A 90 36.64 8.90 -21.68
C ASP A 90 35.76 7.90 -20.89
N VAL A 91 35.40 8.22 -19.64
CA VAL A 91 34.44 7.43 -18.84
C VAL A 91 33.07 7.37 -19.51
N ARG A 92 32.56 8.47 -20.07
CA ARG A 92 31.31 8.47 -20.84
C ARG A 92 31.37 7.51 -22.03
N GLY A 93 32.49 7.51 -22.76
CA GLY A 93 32.73 6.57 -23.87
C GLY A 93 32.65 5.11 -23.42
N LEU A 94 33.34 4.78 -22.31
CA LEU A 94 33.33 3.42 -21.73
C LEU A 94 31.94 2.99 -21.25
N VAL A 95 31.15 3.91 -20.67
CA VAL A 95 29.76 3.64 -20.25
C VAL A 95 28.87 3.34 -21.47
N VAL A 96 29.00 4.12 -22.55
CA VAL A 96 28.24 3.91 -23.79
C VAL A 96 28.68 2.63 -24.53
N GLU A 97 29.96 2.31 -24.52
CA GLU A 97 30.51 1.07 -25.10
C GLU A 97 30.04 -0.16 -24.31
N ALA A 98 30.10 -0.09 -22.98
CA ALA A 98 29.66 -1.16 -22.09
C ALA A 98 28.14 -1.36 -22.06
N ALA A 99 27.32 -0.40 -22.53
CA ALA A 99 25.88 -0.61 -22.72
C ALA A 99 25.57 -1.62 -23.85
N ASN A 100 26.56 -2.00 -24.67
CA ASN A 100 26.41 -2.95 -25.78
C ASN A 100 26.64 -4.41 -25.34
N ASN A 101 25.87 -4.87 -24.33
CA ASN A 101 25.94 -6.23 -23.76
C ASN A 101 25.70 -7.36 -24.78
N GLY A 102 25.12 -7.06 -25.95
CA GLY A 102 24.94 -8.03 -27.03
C GLY A 102 26.20 -8.28 -27.87
N ALA A 103 27.24 -7.46 -27.73
CA ALA A 103 28.48 -7.54 -28.50
C ALA A 103 29.75 -7.65 -27.64
N LEU A 104 29.75 -7.11 -26.42
CA LEU A 104 30.86 -7.26 -25.47
C LEU A 104 30.61 -8.46 -24.54
N SER A 105 31.68 -9.16 -24.17
CA SER A 105 31.68 -10.16 -23.11
C SER A 105 31.80 -9.54 -21.72
N ASP A 106 31.41 -10.29 -20.68
CA ASP A 106 31.53 -9.84 -19.28
C ASP A 106 32.99 -9.49 -18.89
N ASP A 107 33.97 -10.20 -19.44
CA ASP A 107 35.40 -9.92 -19.24
C ASP A 107 35.82 -8.57 -19.88
N GLU A 108 35.24 -8.19 -21.03
CA GLU A 108 35.47 -6.89 -21.67
C GLU A 108 34.76 -5.76 -20.92
N ILE A 109 33.55 -5.99 -20.40
CA ILE A 109 32.84 -5.02 -19.54
C ILE A 109 33.63 -4.82 -18.23
N ALA A 110 34.18 -5.88 -17.64
CA ALA A 110 35.04 -5.81 -16.46
C ALA A 110 36.37 -5.06 -16.75
N ALA A 111 36.94 -5.22 -17.94
CA ALA A 111 38.11 -4.45 -18.37
C ALA A 111 37.78 -2.94 -18.54
N ASN A 112 36.63 -2.62 -19.13
CA ASN A 112 36.14 -1.24 -19.24
C ASN A 112 35.88 -0.63 -17.85
N GLN A 113 35.31 -1.39 -16.92
CA GLN A 113 35.11 -0.99 -15.53
C GLN A 113 36.45 -0.67 -14.83
N LEU A 114 37.50 -1.46 -15.06
CA LEU A 114 38.84 -1.18 -14.53
C LEU A 114 39.45 0.11 -15.11
N GLN A 115 39.15 0.43 -16.38
CA GLN A 115 39.57 1.71 -16.98
C GLN A 115 38.77 2.90 -16.42
N ILE A 116 37.48 2.71 -16.09
CA ILE A 116 36.71 3.70 -15.33
C ILE A 116 37.35 3.93 -13.96
N ASP A 117 37.62 2.89 -13.18
CA ASP A 117 38.24 2.99 -11.85
C ASP A 117 39.57 3.79 -11.89
N SER A 118 40.44 3.48 -12.86
CA SER A 118 41.69 4.21 -13.10
C SER A 118 41.47 5.69 -13.43
N SER A 119 40.42 5.99 -14.21
CA SER A 119 40.03 7.36 -14.57
C SER A 119 39.47 8.12 -13.37
N LEU A 120 38.67 7.47 -12.51
CA LEU A 120 38.16 8.02 -11.25
C LEU A 120 39.29 8.29 -10.24
N GLU A 121 40.28 7.39 -10.14
CA GLU A 121 41.48 7.62 -9.34
C GLU A 121 42.30 8.79 -9.90
N ALA A 122 42.43 8.90 -11.22
CA ALA A 122 43.11 10.02 -11.87
C ALA A 122 42.42 11.36 -11.61
N ILE A 123 41.08 11.42 -11.66
CA ILE A 123 40.30 12.61 -11.30
C ILE A 123 40.55 13.00 -9.83
N ASN A 124 40.46 12.04 -8.91
CA ASN A 124 40.75 12.27 -7.48
C ASN A 124 42.19 12.76 -7.26
N ARG A 125 43.17 12.19 -7.97
CA ARG A 125 44.57 12.60 -7.93
C ARG A 125 44.74 14.03 -8.46
N ILE A 126 44.07 14.42 -9.55
CA ILE A 126 44.13 15.80 -10.08
C ILE A 126 43.50 16.78 -9.08
N ALA A 127 42.30 16.48 -8.57
CA ALA A 127 41.60 17.26 -7.56
C ALA A 127 42.48 17.54 -6.33
N GLN A 128 43.17 16.50 -5.86
CA GLN A 128 44.06 16.60 -4.70
C GLN A 128 45.41 17.26 -5.03
N THR A 129 46.07 16.94 -6.15
CA THR A 129 47.46 17.37 -6.41
C THR A 129 47.59 18.72 -7.11
N THR A 130 46.52 19.27 -7.67
CA THR A 130 46.54 20.59 -8.30
C THR A 130 46.76 21.68 -7.26
N THR A 131 47.96 22.27 -7.27
CA THR A 131 48.34 23.36 -6.36
C THR A 131 48.95 24.54 -7.10
N PHE A 132 48.78 25.73 -6.53
CA PHE A 132 49.54 26.93 -6.89
C PHE A 132 50.28 27.43 -5.65
N GLN A 133 51.61 27.49 -5.71
CA GLN A 133 52.47 27.92 -4.60
C GLN A 133 52.16 27.20 -3.26
N GLY A 134 51.89 25.89 -3.32
CA GLY A 134 51.57 25.04 -2.17
C GLY A 134 50.11 25.10 -1.67
N ARG A 135 49.27 25.99 -2.23
CA ARG A 135 47.83 26.02 -1.97
C ARG A 135 47.10 25.09 -2.93
N ARG A 136 46.31 24.14 -2.41
CA ARG A 136 45.43 23.26 -3.21
C ARG A 136 44.29 24.09 -3.81
N LEU A 137 43.88 23.77 -5.04
CA LEU A 137 42.89 24.57 -5.78
C LEU A 137 41.54 23.86 -5.97
N LEU A 138 41.55 22.53 -6.07
CA LEU A 138 40.41 21.72 -6.56
C LEU A 138 39.95 20.66 -5.54
N ASP A 139 40.40 20.78 -4.29
CA ASP A 139 40.02 19.90 -3.18
C ASP A 139 38.75 20.36 -2.46
N GLY A 140 38.26 21.58 -2.74
CA GLY A 140 37.13 22.23 -2.07
C GLY A 140 37.53 23.16 -0.92
N SER A 141 38.82 23.31 -0.61
CA SER A 141 39.29 24.26 0.41
C SER A 141 39.11 25.75 0.02
N LEU A 142 38.77 26.01 -1.24
CA LEU A 142 38.47 27.33 -1.82
C LEU A 142 36.97 27.51 -2.13
N ASP A 143 36.12 26.59 -1.68
CA ASP A 143 34.67 26.73 -1.75
C ASP A 143 34.13 27.56 -0.57
N PHE A 144 32.85 27.96 -0.62
CA PHE A 144 32.21 28.67 0.48
C PHE A 144 31.80 27.73 1.61
N VAL A 145 31.95 28.19 2.85
CA VAL A 145 31.56 27.45 4.05
C VAL A 145 30.17 27.88 4.48
N THR A 146 29.25 26.94 4.59
CA THR A 146 27.87 27.17 5.03
C THR A 146 27.58 26.54 6.38
N LYS A 147 26.77 27.24 7.18
CA LYS A 147 26.11 26.71 8.37
C LYS A 147 24.63 26.51 8.07
N ALA A 148 24.17 25.27 8.17
CA ALA A 148 22.77 24.90 8.01
C ALA A 148 21.85 25.62 9.02
N GLY A 149 20.63 25.95 8.58
CA GLY A 149 19.54 26.46 9.39
C GLY A 149 18.26 25.62 9.21
N SER A 150 17.09 26.23 9.32
CA SER A 150 15.79 25.57 9.13
C SER A 150 15.60 25.06 7.69
N GLY A 151 14.98 23.89 7.53
CA GLY A 151 14.68 23.30 6.21
C GLY A 151 15.90 22.81 5.42
N PHE A 152 17.12 22.94 5.95
CA PHE A 152 18.34 22.56 5.21
C PHE A 152 18.44 21.05 4.93
N ASN A 153 17.67 20.21 5.62
CA ASN A 153 17.53 18.78 5.33
C ASN A 153 16.79 18.49 4.00
N THR A 154 16.04 19.45 3.45
CA THR A 154 15.44 19.31 2.11
C THR A 154 16.33 19.82 0.99
N VAL A 155 17.61 20.14 1.26
CA VAL A 155 18.59 20.54 0.25
C VAL A 155 19.29 19.31 -0.31
N ALA A 156 19.06 19.02 -1.60
CA ALA A 156 19.71 17.91 -2.30
C ALA A 156 21.10 18.30 -2.83
N ASP A 157 21.27 19.55 -3.27
CA ASP A 157 22.54 20.09 -3.75
C ASP A 157 22.61 21.61 -3.49
N LEU A 158 23.79 22.11 -3.14
CA LEU A 158 24.03 23.54 -2.87
C LEU A 158 25.37 23.96 -3.44
N LYS A 159 25.35 24.98 -4.30
CA LYS A 159 26.55 25.54 -4.93
C LYS A 159 26.54 27.05 -4.83
N ILE A 160 27.36 27.60 -3.93
CA ILE A 160 27.60 29.04 -3.86
C ILE A 160 28.76 29.37 -4.77
N ASP A 161 28.48 30.21 -5.74
CA ASP A 161 29.36 30.51 -6.85
C ASP A 161 30.13 31.83 -6.59
N GLN A 162 29.49 32.80 -5.92
CA GLN A 162 30.11 34.04 -5.39
C GLN A 162 29.30 34.54 -4.18
N ALA A 163 29.97 35.10 -3.16
CA ALA A 163 29.29 35.75 -2.03
C ALA A 163 30.11 36.91 -1.44
N ASN A 164 29.46 38.08 -1.31
CA ASN A 164 30.00 39.23 -0.61
C ASN A 164 29.62 39.19 0.87
N LEU A 165 30.54 38.68 1.69
CA LEU A 165 30.36 38.50 3.14
C LEU A 165 30.45 39.81 3.96
N GLY A 166 30.63 40.96 3.30
CA GLY A 166 30.74 42.28 3.93
C GLY A 166 31.87 42.38 4.96
N ALA A 167 31.71 43.31 5.91
CA ALA A 167 32.63 43.49 7.04
C ALA A 167 32.37 42.50 8.20
N ILE A 168 31.19 41.87 8.24
CA ILE A 168 30.80 40.91 9.30
C ILE A 168 31.45 39.54 9.05
N GLY A 169 31.80 39.23 7.80
CA GLY A 169 32.40 37.94 7.43
C GLY A 169 31.37 36.83 7.20
N SER A 170 30.07 37.16 7.19
CA SER A 170 28.99 36.22 6.90
C SER A 170 27.79 36.88 6.22
N ILE A 171 27.05 36.12 5.43
CA ILE A 171 25.75 36.52 4.87
C ILE A 171 24.69 35.46 5.17
N GLY A 172 23.54 35.88 5.72
CA GLY A 172 22.36 35.02 5.88
C GLY A 172 21.65 34.84 4.55
N VAL A 173 21.13 33.63 4.31
CA VAL A 173 20.37 33.28 3.11
C VAL A 173 19.05 32.65 3.55
N ASP A 174 17.95 33.35 3.25
CA ASP A 174 16.57 32.95 3.51
C ASP A 174 15.88 32.69 2.17
N VAL A 175 15.59 31.41 1.87
CA VAL A 175 14.99 30.94 0.62
C VAL A 175 13.53 30.57 0.89
N LYS A 176 12.62 31.46 0.50
CA LYS A 176 11.17 31.27 0.67
C LYS A 176 10.57 30.67 -0.58
N ILE A 177 10.16 29.41 -0.50
CA ILE A 177 9.44 28.72 -1.59
C ILE A 177 7.98 29.17 -1.52
N SER A 178 7.51 29.79 -2.60
CA SER A 178 6.13 30.27 -2.77
C SER A 178 5.26 29.25 -3.52
N SER A 179 5.88 28.47 -4.41
CA SER A 179 5.28 27.29 -5.05
C SER A 179 6.36 26.23 -5.23
N ALA A 180 6.07 24.99 -4.87
CA ALA A 180 6.91 23.85 -5.25
C ALA A 180 6.86 23.64 -6.77
N ALA A 181 7.86 22.93 -7.31
CA ALA A 181 7.78 22.42 -8.67
C ALA A 181 6.80 21.24 -8.75
N THR A 182 6.25 21.01 -9.93
CA THR A 182 5.34 19.87 -10.20
C THR A 182 5.84 19.05 -11.39
N ARG A 183 5.49 17.77 -11.39
CA ARG A 183 5.62 16.88 -12.56
C ARG A 183 4.46 17.19 -13.52
N ALA A 184 4.61 16.88 -14.80
CA ALA A 184 3.46 16.78 -15.69
C ALA A 184 2.70 15.50 -15.34
N THR A 185 1.40 15.63 -15.04
CA THR A 185 0.54 14.50 -14.65
C THR A 185 -0.69 14.43 -15.54
N ALA A 186 -0.95 13.26 -16.12
CA ALA A 186 -2.25 12.89 -16.67
C ALA A 186 -2.75 11.64 -15.92
N SER A 187 -4.06 11.45 -15.84
CA SER A 187 -4.64 10.21 -15.31
C SER A 187 -5.91 9.86 -16.07
N THR A 188 -6.24 8.58 -16.17
CA THR A 188 -7.50 8.13 -16.75
C THR A 188 -8.25 7.18 -15.83
N THR A 189 -9.55 7.43 -15.68
CA THR A 189 -10.52 6.52 -15.05
C THR A 189 -11.05 5.47 -16.04
N GLY A 190 -10.59 5.54 -17.31
CA GLY A 190 -11.06 4.71 -18.41
C GLY A 190 -10.44 3.31 -18.49
N VAL A 191 -9.58 2.97 -17.52
CA VAL A 191 -9.17 1.59 -17.20
C VAL A 191 -9.83 1.23 -15.87
N PRO A 192 -11.05 0.65 -15.87
CA PRO A 192 -11.65 0.09 -14.66
C PRO A 192 -10.65 -0.82 -13.93
N ALA A 193 -10.40 -0.55 -12.65
CA ALA A 193 -9.65 -1.48 -11.83
C ALA A 193 -10.34 -2.84 -11.81
N ALA A 194 -9.55 -3.91 -11.80
CA ALA A 194 -10.10 -5.25 -11.66
C ALA A 194 -10.88 -5.38 -10.35
N THR A 195 -12.20 -5.50 -10.43
CA THR A 195 -13.03 -6.01 -9.33
C THR A 195 -12.84 -7.52 -9.24
N THR A 196 -11.61 -7.95 -9.02
CA THR A 196 -11.35 -9.29 -8.53
C THR A 196 -11.94 -9.39 -7.14
N SER A 197 -12.76 -10.42 -6.92
CA SER A 197 -12.95 -10.99 -5.58
C SER A 197 -11.64 -11.66 -5.17
N ALA A 198 -10.59 -10.86 -4.99
CA ALA A 198 -9.27 -11.36 -4.65
C ALA A 198 -9.34 -12.06 -3.30
N LYS A 199 -9.08 -13.38 -3.28
CA LYS A 199 -8.65 -14.09 -2.07
C LYS A 199 -7.33 -13.45 -1.61
N SER A 200 -7.45 -12.40 -0.81
CA SER A 200 -6.32 -11.64 -0.31
C SER A 200 -5.62 -12.44 0.79
N THR A 201 -4.62 -13.22 0.41
CA THR A 201 -3.63 -13.79 1.33
C THR A 201 -2.62 -12.71 1.74
N GLY A 202 -3.10 -11.70 2.47
CA GLY A 202 -2.28 -10.62 2.99
C GLY A 202 -1.68 -10.95 4.35
N THR A 203 -0.35 -11.06 4.43
CA THR A 203 0.35 -11.11 5.72
C THR A 203 0.35 -9.72 6.36
N ILE A 204 -0.45 -9.53 7.41
CA ILE A 204 -0.38 -8.33 8.25
C ILE A 204 0.98 -8.37 8.97
N THR A 205 1.93 -7.62 8.43
CA THR A 205 3.29 -7.54 8.97
C THR A 205 3.38 -6.27 9.80
N PHE A 206 3.49 -6.41 11.11
CA PHE A 206 3.84 -5.29 11.97
C PHE A 206 5.33 -4.98 11.81
N ASP A 207 5.68 -3.76 11.44
CA ASP A 207 7.08 -3.32 11.43
C ASP A 207 7.70 -3.52 12.81
N ALA A 208 8.89 -4.12 12.86
CA ALA A 208 9.61 -4.28 14.11
C ALA A 208 9.95 -2.89 14.68
N PRO A 209 9.56 -2.55 15.91
CA PRO A 209 9.87 -1.25 16.49
C PRO A 209 11.39 -1.10 16.63
N SER A 210 11.94 -0.04 16.02
CA SER A 210 13.29 0.41 16.31
C SER A 210 13.39 0.80 17.80
N PRO A 211 14.42 0.40 18.54
CA PRO A 211 14.41 0.39 20.01
C PRO A 211 14.36 1.76 20.70
N ASP A 212 14.43 2.88 19.97
CA ASP A 212 14.78 4.20 20.52
C ASP A 212 13.73 5.31 20.34
N THR A 213 12.51 5.07 19.83
CA THR A 213 11.47 6.13 19.75
C THR A 213 10.03 5.60 19.80
N GLU A 214 9.26 5.98 20.83
CA GLU A 214 7.80 5.79 20.83
C GLU A 214 7.14 6.61 19.71
N SER A 215 6.32 5.94 18.90
CA SER A 215 5.52 6.57 17.85
C SER A 215 4.05 6.24 18.06
N THR A 216 3.26 7.26 18.40
CA THR A 216 1.79 7.19 18.44
C THR A 216 1.21 7.28 17.03
N ALA A 217 1.42 6.22 16.24
CA ALA A 217 0.86 6.10 14.90
C ALA A 217 -0.56 5.49 14.95
N ASN A 218 -1.58 6.32 14.69
CA ASN A 218 -2.91 5.80 14.35
C ASN A 218 -2.81 5.01 13.04
N VAL A 219 -3.07 3.70 13.09
CA VAL A 219 -3.25 2.88 11.88
C VAL A 219 -4.50 3.37 11.16
N THR A 220 -4.29 4.20 10.14
CA THR A 220 -5.36 4.69 9.27
C THR A 220 -5.46 3.75 8.08
N LEU A 221 -6.54 2.96 8.02
CA LEU A 221 -6.86 2.13 6.87
C LEU A 221 -7.32 3.05 5.72
N THR A 222 -6.42 3.37 4.79
CA THR A 222 -6.69 4.35 3.72
C THR A 222 -7.59 3.80 2.60
N ASN A 223 -7.77 2.47 2.52
CA ASN A 223 -8.64 1.82 1.54
C ASN A 223 -9.79 1.11 2.25
N SER A 224 -11.02 1.31 1.75
CA SER A 224 -12.21 0.61 2.21
C SER A 224 -12.14 -0.87 1.82
N PHE A 225 -11.87 -1.75 2.79
CA PHE A 225 -11.98 -3.19 2.59
C PHE A 225 -13.46 -3.60 2.58
N THR A 226 -13.96 -3.95 1.40
CA THR A 226 -15.27 -4.60 1.25
C THR A 226 -15.02 -6.11 1.20
N VAL A 227 -15.23 -6.80 2.31
CA VAL A 227 -15.05 -8.26 2.38
C VAL A 227 -16.27 -8.92 1.74
N GLY A 228 -16.06 -9.75 0.70
CA GLY A 228 -17.11 -10.60 0.15
C GLY A 228 -17.53 -11.68 1.15
N ALA A 229 -18.74 -12.22 1.00
CA ALA A 229 -19.38 -13.06 2.02
C ALA A 229 -18.71 -14.43 2.31
N GLU A 230 -17.66 -14.81 1.57
CA GLU A 230 -17.07 -16.16 1.59
C GLU A 230 -15.53 -16.16 1.78
N ALA A 231 -14.99 -15.14 2.44
CA ALA A 231 -13.55 -15.06 2.69
C ALA A 231 -13.09 -15.99 3.84
N SER A 232 -12.45 -17.12 3.50
CA SER A 232 -11.69 -17.97 4.42
C SER A 232 -10.18 -17.72 4.29
N GLY A 233 -9.49 -17.51 5.41
CA GLY A 233 -8.04 -17.30 5.45
C GLY A 233 -7.46 -17.28 6.86
N ALA A 234 -6.32 -17.94 7.06
CA ALA A 234 -5.68 -18.07 8.38
C ALA A 234 -4.68 -16.93 8.67
N VAL A 235 -4.86 -16.25 9.79
CA VAL A 235 -3.91 -15.23 10.29
C VAL A 235 -2.85 -15.92 11.15
N THR A 236 -1.58 -15.85 10.75
CA THR A 236 -0.44 -16.39 11.51
C THR A 236 0.42 -15.28 12.09
N PHE A 237 0.62 -15.29 13.40
CA PHE A 237 1.42 -14.29 14.11
C PHE A 237 2.88 -14.76 14.26
N GLY A 238 3.83 -13.92 13.85
CA GLY A 238 5.25 -14.12 14.13
C GLY A 238 5.58 -13.85 15.60
N ALA A 239 6.49 -14.62 16.19
CA ALA A 239 6.84 -14.52 17.61
C ALA A 239 7.49 -13.16 17.96
N ALA A 240 6.87 -12.41 18.89
CA ALA A 240 7.45 -11.21 19.50
C ALA A 240 8.29 -11.58 20.74
N THR A 241 9.47 -10.96 20.89
CA THR A 241 10.49 -11.40 21.87
C THR A 241 10.60 -10.56 23.15
N THR A 242 9.84 -9.46 23.30
CA THR A 242 9.72 -8.72 24.58
C THR A 242 8.36 -8.02 24.72
N PRO A 243 7.77 -7.96 25.93
CA PRO A 243 6.50 -7.28 26.17
C PRO A 243 6.69 -5.84 26.70
N ASP A 244 6.01 -4.85 26.11
CA ASP A 244 5.14 -3.93 26.88
C ASP A 244 4.20 -3.10 25.98
N THR A 245 3.07 -2.67 26.56
CA THR A 245 2.04 -1.74 26.04
C THR A 245 1.08 -2.24 24.94
N GLU A 246 -0.21 -2.27 25.27
CA GLU A 246 -1.31 -2.67 24.37
C GLU A 246 -1.75 -1.55 23.41
N ALA A 247 -1.99 -1.90 22.14
CA ALA A 247 -2.78 -1.10 21.21
C ALA A 247 -4.19 -1.68 21.08
N THR A 248 -5.24 -0.87 21.30
CA THR A 248 -6.64 -1.31 21.16
C THR A 248 -7.19 -1.00 19.77
N GLY A 249 -7.61 -2.04 19.03
CA GLY A 249 -8.39 -1.93 17.80
C GLY A 249 -9.65 -2.80 17.88
N VAL A 250 -10.75 -2.35 17.26
CA VAL A 250 -12.01 -3.11 17.18
C VAL A 250 -12.13 -3.70 15.78
N LEU A 251 -12.08 -5.02 15.66
CA LEU A 251 -12.42 -5.74 14.44
C LEU A 251 -13.94 -5.96 14.43
N THR A 252 -14.63 -5.48 13.39
CA THR A 252 -16.07 -5.71 13.20
C THR A 252 -16.26 -6.63 12.00
N LEU A 253 -16.85 -7.80 12.22
CA LEU A 253 -17.16 -8.77 11.18
C LEU A 253 -18.62 -8.61 10.72
N GLY A 254 -18.87 -8.85 9.43
CA GLY A 254 -20.22 -8.88 8.88
C GLY A 254 -20.96 -10.17 9.25
N SER A 255 -22.29 -10.13 9.24
CA SER A 255 -23.12 -11.33 9.42
C SER A 255 -22.80 -12.37 8.34
N GLY A 256 -22.42 -13.58 8.76
CA GLY A 256 -22.01 -14.67 7.86
C GLY A 256 -20.49 -14.91 7.79
N VAL A 257 -19.66 -14.07 8.43
CA VAL A 257 -18.21 -14.27 8.50
C VAL A 257 -17.83 -15.01 9.79
N GLU A 258 -17.26 -16.21 9.66
CA GLU A 258 -16.60 -16.92 10.76
C GLU A 258 -15.13 -16.51 10.88
N LEU A 259 -14.68 -16.18 12.11
CA LEU A 259 -13.27 -15.92 12.42
C LEU A 259 -12.72 -17.05 13.29
N THR A 260 -12.04 -17.99 12.66
CA THR A 260 -11.32 -19.05 13.36
C THR A 260 -9.94 -18.55 13.79
N ILE A 261 -9.81 -18.19 15.07
CA ILE A 261 -8.49 -17.95 15.69
C ILE A 261 -7.94 -19.30 16.12
N THR A 262 -6.99 -19.80 15.35
CA THR A 262 -6.27 -21.05 15.64
C THR A 262 -4.97 -20.70 16.35
N ALA A 263 -4.77 -21.15 17.59
CA ALA A 263 -3.44 -21.22 18.19
C ALA A 263 -2.51 -22.05 17.26
N ALA A 264 -1.19 -21.85 17.33
CA ALA A 264 -0.24 -22.45 16.36
C ALA A 264 -0.24 -24.01 16.33
N ASP A 265 -0.97 -24.63 17.25
CA ASP A 265 -1.19 -26.05 17.48
C ASP A 265 -2.66 -26.53 17.30
N GLY A 266 -3.64 -25.65 17.06
CA GLY A 266 -4.96 -26.06 16.51
C GLY A 266 -6.26 -25.61 17.22
N GLY A 267 -6.22 -24.85 18.34
CA GLY A 267 -7.41 -24.57 19.18
C GLY A 267 -7.93 -23.11 19.19
N LEU A 268 -9.20 -22.93 19.57
CA LEU A 268 -9.92 -21.65 19.73
C LEU A 268 -9.54 -20.89 21.02
N ALA A 269 -9.76 -19.57 21.05
CA ALA A 269 -9.45 -18.70 22.19
C ALA A 269 -10.68 -17.91 22.70
N ASP A 270 -10.87 -17.85 24.03
CA ASP A 270 -11.82 -16.95 24.71
C ASP A 270 -11.12 -15.75 25.40
N GLY A 271 -11.89 -14.79 25.91
CA GLY A 271 -11.42 -13.67 26.72
C GLY A 271 -12.38 -13.40 27.89
N ALA A 272 -12.07 -12.67 28.97
CA ALA A 272 -11.05 -11.64 29.21
C ALA A 272 -10.93 -11.38 30.73
N ARG A 273 -9.87 -10.80 31.34
CA ARG A 273 -8.53 -10.31 30.96
C ARG A 273 -7.71 -10.13 32.28
N GLY A 274 -6.39 -10.03 32.30
CA GLY A 274 -5.40 -9.96 31.21
C GLY A 274 -3.97 -10.18 31.74
N ASN A 275 -3.03 -10.40 30.81
CA ASN A 275 -1.67 -10.92 31.05
C ASN A 275 -1.59 -12.34 31.66
N GLY A 276 -2.00 -13.32 30.85
CA GLY A 276 -1.49 -14.70 30.97
C GLY A 276 -2.17 -15.56 32.04
N THR A 277 -3.42 -15.27 32.41
CA THR A 277 -4.22 -16.22 33.17
C THR A 277 -4.63 -17.40 32.29
N ILE A 278 -4.24 -18.61 32.66
CA ILE A 278 -4.69 -19.85 32.01
C ILE A 278 -6.07 -20.18 32.58
N VAL A 279 -7.08 -20.34 31.73
CA VAL A 279 -8.42 -20.79 32.16
C VAL A 279 -8.56 -22.27 31.83
N GLU A 280 -8.92 -23.08 32.81
CA GLU A 280 -9.08 -24.52 32.67
C GLU A 280 -10.48 -24.94 33.10
N VAL A 281 -11.32 -25.39 32.15
CA VAL A 281 -12.69 -25.82 32.43
C VAL A 281 -12.75 -27.35 32.42
N ARG A 282 -13.37 -27.93 33.46
CA ARG A 282 -13.48 -29.37 33.70
C ARG A 282 -14.91 -29.74 34.05
N THR A 283 -15.31 -30.99 33.82
CA THR A 283 -16.65 -31.48 34.19
C THR A 283 -16.63 -32.33 35.47
N ASN A 284 -17.57 -32.06 36.38
CA ASN A 284 -17.66 -32.65 37.72
C ASN A 284 -19.07 -33.21 37.97
N THR A 285 -19.18 -34.43 38.50
CA THR A 285 -20.49 -35.08 38.74
C THR A 285 -21.21 -34.58 40.00
N THR A 286 -20.53 -33.86 40.89
CA THR A 286 -21.03 -33.60 42.25
C THR A 286 -21.60 -32.19 42.43
N ALA A 287 -20.79 -31.14 42.27
CA ALA A 287 -21.18 -29.72 42.38
C ALA A 287 -20.17 -28.83 41.65
N SER A 288 -20.59 -27.62 41.27
CA SER A 288 -19.80 -26.62 40.54
C SER A 288 -18.96 -25.75 41.46
N THR A 289 -17.70 -25.50 41.10
CA THR A 289 -16.77 -24.65 41.86
C THR A 289 -15.75 -23.98 40.95
N ALA A 290 -15.45 -22.69 41.17
CA ALA A 290 -14.28 -22.04 40.57
C ALA A 290 -13.18 -21.83 41.62
N THR A 291 -11.92 -21.99 41.22
CA THR A 291 -10.75 -21.72 42.08
C THR A 291 -9.62 -21.07 41.27
N TYR A 292 -9.05 -19.99 41.81
CA TYR A 292 -7.92 -19.28 41.22
C TYR A 292 -6.65 -19.53 42.02
N ASP A 293 -5.59 -19.97 41.34
CA ASP A 293 -4.24 -20.06 41.90
C ASP A 293 -3.40 -18.86 41.44
N ASP A 294 -3.25 -17.89 42.34
CA ASP A 294 -2.45 -16.66 42.20
C ASP A 294 -0.94 -16.94 41.94
N THR A 295 -0.45 -18.16 42.24
CA THR A 295 0.95 -18.53 42.02
C THR A 295 1.21 -18.99 40.58
N THR A 296 0.27 -19.73 39.99
CA THR A 296 0.35 -20.19 38.60
C THR A 296 -0.39 -19.27 37.62
N GLN A 297 -1.17 -18.32 38.14
CA GLN A 297 -2.17 -17.55 37.40
C GLN A 297 -3.10 -18.48 36.60
N THR A 298 -3.64 -19.51 37.26
CA THR A 298 -4.61 -20.43 36.64
C THR A 298 -5.98 -20.28 37.30
N LEU A 299 -7.03 -20.07 36.51
CA LEU A 299 -8.43 -20.11 36.95
C LEU A 299 -9.04 -21.45 36.51
N VAL A 300 -9.35 -22.32 37.47
CA VAL A 300 -10.01 -23.61 37.22
C VAL A 300 -11.50 -23.48 37.49
N LEU A 301 -12.34 -23.87 36.53
CA LEU A 301 -13.78 -24.05 36.70
C LEU A 301 -14.13 -25.54 36.60
N ASP A 302 -14.47 -26.17 37.71
CA ASP A 302 -15.12 -27.49 37.71
C ASP A 302 -16.64 -27.26 37.62
N LEU A 303 -17.25 -27.53 36.47
CA LEU A 303 -18.68 -27.34 36.20
C LEU A 303 -19.42 -28.67 36.18
N LYS A 304 -20.65 -28.70 36.66
CA LYS A 304 -21.50 -29.89 36.67
C LYS A 304 -22.43 -29.93 35.47
N GLU A 305 -22.65 -31.15 34.99
CA GLU A 305 -23.61 -31.43 33.92
C GLU A 305 -25.03 -31.01 34.34
N GLY A 306 -25.64 -30.14 33.53
CA GLY A 306 -26.94 -29.52 33.83
C GLY A 306 -26.87 -28.18 34.60
N ASP A 307 -25.69 -27.64 34.88
CA ASP A 307 -25.56 -26.31 35.50
C ASP A 307 -26.11 -25.20 34.58
N ASP A 308 -26.84 -24.26 35.19
CA ASP A 308 -27.35 -23.07 34.50
C ASP A 308 -26.43 -21.85 34.65
N GLU A 309 -26.73 -20.81 33.88
CA GLU A 309 -26.04 -19.51 33.87
C GLU A 309 -25.84 -18.93 35.28
N ALA A 310 -26.82 -19.12 36.19
CA ALA A 310 -26.78 -18.64 37.56
C ALA A 310 -25.84 -19.48 38.45
N THR A 311 -25.79 -20.79 38.25
CA THR A 311 -24.94 -21.72 39.01
C THR A 311 -23.47 -21.54 38.64
N VAL A 312 -23.17 -21.38 37.34
CA VAL A 312 -21.82 -21.04 36.86
C VAL A 312 -21.38 -19.66 37.36
N ALA A 313 -22.27 -18.66 37.33
CA ALA A 313 -21.98 -17.32 37.87
C ALA A 313 -21.73 -17.32 39.39
N ALA A 314 -22.47 -18.13 40.15
CA ALA A 314 -22.26 -18.28 41.59
C ALA A 314 -20.89 -18.89 41.89
N ALA A 315 -20.52 -19.98 41.22
CA ALA A 315 -19.22 -20.63 41.36
C ALA A 315 -18.05 -19.68 41.06
N LEU A 316 -18.16 -18.85 40.01
CA LEU A 316 -17.20 -17.81 39.67
C LEU A 316 -17.11 -16.69 40.71
N SER A 317 -18.26 -16.30 41.30
CA SER A 317 -18.31 -15.22 42.29
C SER A 317 -17.60 -15.57 43.60
N ASP A 318 -17.64 -16.84 44.03
CA ASP A 318 -16.93 -17.33 45.23
C ASP A 318 -15.39 -17.30 45.05
N ALA A 319 -14.90 -17.30 43.80
CA ALA A 319 -13.47 -17.09 43.49
C ALA A 319 -13.04 -15.62 43.50
N ASN A 320 -13.89 -14.69 43.96
CA ASN A 320 -13.76 -13.22 43.88
C ASN A 320 -13.77 -12.62 42.46
N PHE A 321 -14.25 -13.37 41.44
CA PHE A 321 -14.43 -12.83 40.08
C PHE A 321 -15.90 -12.44 39.85
N THR A 322 -16.18 -11.14 39.77
CA THR A 322 -17.53 -10.62 39.43
C THR A 322 -17.73 -10.52 37.92
N PHE A 323 -18.42 -11.49 37.34
CA PHE A 323 -18.97 -11.42 35.99
C PHE A 323 -20.43 -10.95 36.02
N ALA A 324 -20.85 -10.18 35.01
CA ALA A 324 -22.24 -9.77 34.82
C ALA A 324 -22.80 -10.49 33.60
N VAL A 325 -23.60 -11.53 33.85
CA VAL A 325 -24.18 -12.38 32.79
C VAL A 325 -25.51 -11.80 32.32
N GLY A 326 -25.69 -11.72 31.00
CA GLY A 326 -26.82 -11.06 30.35
C GLY A 326 -27.90 -12.07 29.98
N ALA A 327 -28.90 -12.19 30.86
CA ALA A 327 -29.97 -13.19 30.83
C ALA A 327 -30.34 -13.73 29.43
N GLY A 328 -29.89 -14.95 29.14
CA GLY A 328 -30.16 -15.66 27.89
C GLY A 328 -29.75 -17.11 28.03
N SER A 329 -30.71 -17.98 28.36
CA SER A 329 -30.47 -19.36 28.82
C SER A 329 -29.80 -20.24 27.77
N GLY A 330 -28.47 -20.32 27.81
CA GLY A 330 -27.66 -21.33 27.12
C GLY A 330 -27.14 -22.36 28.11
N THR A 331 -27.80 -23.51 28.21
CA THR A 331 -27.23 -24.70 28.88
C THR A 331 -26.22 -25.39 27.97
N VAL A 332 -25.05 -25.73 28.48
CA VAL A 332 -24.01 -26.46 27.73
C VAL A 332 -24.47 -27.88 27.43
N VAL A 333 -24.62 -28.24 26.15
CA VAL A 333 -24.81 -29.63 25.70
C VAL A 333 -24.15 -29.90 24.34
N ALA A 334 -23.31 -30.93 24.29
CA ALA A 334 -22.98 -31.75 23.12
C ALA A 334 -22.77 -33.17 23.69
N GLY A 335 -23.62 -34.17 23.41
CA GLY A 335 -23.74 -34.89 22.14
C GLY A 335 -22.70 -36.02 22.11
N ASP A 336 -23.02 -37.32 22.01
CA ASP A 336 -24.26 -38.05 21.72
C ASP A 336 -24.26 -39.41 22.46
N ALA A 337 -25.42 -39.83 22.99
CA ALA A 337 -25.71 -41.21 23.39
C ALA A 337 -27.23 -41.37 23.59
N GLY A 338 -27.95 -41.81 22.56
CA GLY A 338 -29.41 -41.92 22.60
C GLY A 338 -29.95 -42.91 23.64
N ILE A 339 -30.96 -42.48 24.39
CA ILE A 339 -32.12 -43.25 24.90
C ILE A 339 -33.26 -42.24 25.08
N GLN A 340 -34.36 -42.41 24.35
CA GLN A 340 -35.57 -41.59 24.50
C GLN A 340 -36.35 -42.04 25.74
N THR A 341 -36.18 -41.36 26.87
CA THR A 341 -37.10 -41.48 28.01
C THR A 341 -38.29 -40.55 27.81
N SER A 342 -39.49 -41.13 27.64
CA SER A 342 -40.73 -40.37 27.55
C SER A 342 -41.12 -39.80 28.92
N VAL A 343 -40.61 -38.60 29.24
CA VAL A 343 -41.00 -37.85 30.43
C VAL A 343 -42.21 -36.97 30.08
N LEU A 344 -43.41 -37.40 30.49
CA LEU A 344 -44.61 -36.56 30.38
C LEU A 344 -44.55 -35.42 31.40
N SER A 345 -44.06 -34.26 31.00
CA SER A 345 -44.11 -33.06 31.82
C SER A 345 -45.48 -32.36 31.71
N THR A 346 -46.30 -32.47 32.76
CA THR A 346 -47.07 -31.35 33.36
C THR A 346 -48.01 -31.85 34.47
N GLY A 347 -47.99 -31.16 35.62
CA GLY A 347 -48.88 -31.45 36.73
C GLY A 347 -50.28 -30.86 36.54
N THR A 348 -51.28 -31.75 36.45
CA THR A 348 -52.74 -31.51 36.51
C THR A 348 -53.44 -31.01 35.22
N ASP A 349 -54.20 -31.94 34.64
CA ASP A 349 -55.34 -31.75 33.72
C ASP A 349 -55.07 -31.16 32.32
N ALA A 350 -54.04 -31.69 31.65
CA ALA A 350 -54.11 -31.86 30.21
C ALA A 350 -54.92 -33.14 29.90
N VAL A 351 -56.19 -32.98 29.55
CA VAL A 351 -56.96 -34.06 28.92
C VAL A 351 -56.39 -34.27 27.52
N ASP A 352 -55.51 -35.27 27.35
CA ASP A 352 -55.31 -35.87 26.03
C ASP A 352 -56.56 -36.70 25.69
N PRO A 353 -57.37 -36.29 24.70
CA PRO A 353 -58.59 -37.02 24.34
C PRO A 353 -58.31 -38.37 23.65
N LEU A 354 -57.05 -38.71 23.33
CA LEU A 354 -56.69 -39.93 22.60
C LEU A 354 -56.23 -41.11 23.49
N THR A 355 -55.55 -40.87 24.62
CA THR A 355 -54.87 -41.96 25.37
C THR A 355 -55.56 -42.42 26.67
N GLY A 356 -56.34 -41.56 27.33
CA GLY A 356 -57.39 -41.96 28.28
C GLY A 356 -56.99 -42.54 29.64
N PHE A 357 -55.70 -42.70 29.96
CA PHE A 357 -55.18 -43.15 31.27
C PHE A 357 -54.77 -41.95 32.14
N THR A 358 -55.16 -41.94 33.41
CA THR A 358 -54.87 -40.87 34.39
C THR A 358 -54.36 -41.46 35.70
N LEU A 359 -53.35 -40.85 36.30
CA LEU A 359 -52.80 -41.22 37.61
C LEU A 359 -52.75 -39.97 38.52
N SER A 360 -53.06 -40.12 39.80
CA SER A 360 -53.09 -39.01 40.77
C SER A 360 -52.72 -39.50 42.17
N ALA A 361 -51.90 -38.76 42.90
CA ALA A 361 -51.58 -39.07 44.30
C ALA A 361 -52.73 -38.67 45.23
N LEU A 362 -52.97 -39.47 46.29
CA LEU A 362 -54.02 -39.23 47.29
C LEU A 362 -53.43 -39.11 48.69
N ASN A 363 -54.00 -38.18 49.48
CA ASN A 363 -53.65 -37.81 50.86
C ASN A 363 -52.24 -37.19 51.05
N ASN A 364 -52.18 -36.11 51.86
CA ASN A 364 -50.96 -35.42 52.27
C ASN A 364 -50.05 -36.30 53.17
N GLY A 365 -49.32 -37.23 52.55
CA GLY A 365 -48.33 -38.07 53.22
C GLY A 365 -47.30 -38.59 52.22
N ALA A 366 -46.03 -38.23 52.44
CA ALA A 366 -44.86 -38.65 51.66
C ALA A 366 -44.86 -38.32 50.14
N ALA A 367 -45.81 -37.53 49.65
CA ALA A 367 -45.91 -37.10 48.25
C ALA A 367 -46.30 -35.60 48.09
N ASP A 368 -46.04 -34.75 49.09
CA ASP A 368 -46.45 -33.33 49.07
C ASP A 368 -45.32 -32.28 49.24
N GLY A 369 -44.09 -32.60 48.82
CA GLY A 369 -43.10 -31.56 48.49
C GLY A 369 -41.67 -31.69 49.03
N ALA A 370 -41.10 -32.90 49.07
CA ALA A 370 -39.64 -33.07 49.22
C ALA A 370 -39.15 -34.13 48.22
N LYS A 371 -38.66 -33.68 47.06
CA LYS A 371 -38.48 -34.47 45.82
C LYS A 371 -39.79 -35.05 45.27
N GLY A 372 -40.51 -34.24 44.50
CA GLY A 372 -41.69 -34.69 43.76
C GLY A 372 -41.79 -33.93 42.44
N ASN A 373 -41.49 -34.63 41.35
CA ASN A 373 -41.82 -34.31 39.96
C ASN A 373 -41.40 -35.47 39.02
N ASP A 374 -40.46 -36.33 39.45
CA ASP A 374 -39.83 -37.37 38.63
C ASP A 374 -40.17 -38.81 39.07
N THR A 375 -41.42 -39.06 39.50
CA THR A 375 -41.86 -40.42 39.85
C THR A 375 -41.75 -41.33 38.63
N THR A 376 -40.75 -42.21 38.65
CA THR A 376 -40.40 -43.06 37.51
C THR A 376 -41.32 -44.28 37.48
N ILE A 377 -42.13 -44.42 36.42
CA ILE A 377 -43.01 -45.58 36.25
C ILE A 377 -42.24 -46.68 35.50
N VAL A 378 -42.06 -47.84 36.15
CA VAL A 378 -41.36 -49.00 35.59
C VAL A 378 -42.35 -50.15 35.40
N THR A 379 -42.65 -50.48 34.14
CA THR A 379 -43.46 -51.68 33.81
C THR A 379 -42.56 -52.90 33.70
N THR A 380 -42.90 -53.97 34.43
CA THR A 380 -42.19 -55.27 34.38
C THR A 380 -43.16 -56.40 34.06
N SER A 381 -42.68 -57.46 33.42
CA SER A 381 -43.49 -58.67 33.21
C SER A 381 -43.41 -59.60 34.43
N GLY A 382 -44.52 -60.22 34.80
CA GLY A 382 -44.60 -61.14 35.93
C GLY A 382 -45.68 -62.22 35.76
N THR A 383 -45.89 -63.02 36.81
CA THR A 383 -46.91 -64.09 36.80
C THR A 383 -48.29 -63.64 37.26
N THR A 384 -48.40 -62.44 37.84
CA THR A 384 -49.64 -61.83 38.33
C THR A 384 -49.57 -60.31 38.12
N THR A 385 -50.71 -59.70 37.78
CA THR A 385 -50.80 -58.23 37.71
C THR A 385 -50.80 -57.62 39.11
N GLY A 386 -50.02 -56.56 39.35
CA GLY A 386 -49.88 -55.91 40.65
C GLY A 386 -49.08 -54.60 40.60
N ALA A 387 -49.16 -53.77 41.64
CA ALA A 387 -48.46 -52.48 41.72
C ALA A 387 -47.72 -52.26 43.05
N THR A 388 -46.51 -51.70 42.99
CA THR A 388 -45.68 -51.38 44.17
C THR A 388 -44.95 -50.05 43.98
N TYR A 389 -44.90 -49.21 45.01
CA TYR A 389 -44.17 -47.94 45.01
C TYR A 389 -43.03 -47.97 46.02
N ASP A 390 -41.83 -47.55 45.58
CA ASP A 390 -40.67 -47.32 46.42
C ASP A 390 -40.43 -45.81 46.61
N ALA A 391 -40.55 -45.37 47.87
CA ALA A 391 -40.42 -43.96 48.24
C ALA A 391 -38.96 -43.49 48.39
N ASP A 392 -37.98 -44.40 48.49
CA ASP A 392 -36.56 -44.03 48.54
C ASP A 392 -35.98 -43.76 47.13
N THR A 393 -36.57 -44.38 46.11
CA THR A 393 -36.18 -44.26 44.69
C THR A 393 -37.20 -43.53 43.81
N ASP A 394 -38.31 -43.03 44.38
CA ASP A 394 -39.45 -42.41 43.70
C ASP A 394 -39.90 -43.22 42.46
N THR A 395 -40.01 -44.54 42.62
CA THR A 395 -40.27 -45.47 41.51
C THR A 395 -41.56 -46.26 41.73
N LEU A 396 -42.52 -46.08 40.81
CA LEU A 396 -43.75 -46.88 40.74
C LEU A 396 -43.54 -48.07 39.81
N THR A 397 -43.36 -49.25 40.38
CA THR A 397 -43.26 -50.49 39.60
C THR A 397 -44.63 -51.11 39.38
N LEU A 398 -45.00 -51.28 38.11
CA LEU A 398 -46.19 -52.01 37.68
C LEU A 398 -45.77 -53.39 37.17
N THR A 399 -46.29 -54.45 37.76
CA THR A 399 -46.09 -55.82 37.28
C THR A 399 -47.29 -56.21 36.42
N ALA A 400 -47.06 -56.58 35.17
CA ALA A 400 -48.10 -57.04 34.25
C ALA A 400 -47.99 -58.56 34.02
N ALA A 401 -49.09 -59.29 34.20
CA ALA A 401 -49.18 -60.67 33.73
C ALA A 401 -49.30 -60.70 32.19
N ALA A 402 -49.00 -61.86 31.58
CA ALA A 402 -49.32 -62.07 30.17
C ALA A 402 -50.83 -61.88 29.93
N ASP A 403 -51.20 -61.20 28.83
CA ASP A 403 -52.57 -60.80 28.49
C ASP A 403 -53.27 -59.81 29.46
N ALA A 404 -52.58 -59.28 30.48
CA ALA A 404 -53.15 -58.31 31.41
C ALA A 404 -53.56 -57.02 30.68
N THR A 405 -54.77 -56.52 30.94
CA THR A 405 -55.27 -55.31 30.29
C THR A 405 -54.83 -54.02 30.99
N ILE A 406 -54.95 -52.87 30.32
CA ILE A 406 -54.77 -51.56 30.95
C ILE A 406 -55.73 -51.40 32.15
N ASP A 407 -56.97 -51.88 32.04
CA ASP A 407 -57.90 -51.87 33.18
C ASP A 407 -57.44 -52.79 34.32
N ASP A 408 -56.81 -53.93 34.04
CA ASP A 408 -56.21 -54.78 35.09
C ASP A 408 -55.06 -54.06 35.83
N LEU A 409 -54.27 -53.24 35.12
CA LEU A 409 -53.19 -52.42 35.71
C LEU A 409 -53.74 -51.23 36.50
N VAL A 410 -54.79 -50.55 36.01
CA VAL A 410 -55.52 -49.51 36.76
C VAL A 410 -56.13 -50.08 38.03
N ASN A 411 -56.74 -51.27 37.95
CA ASN A 411 -57.30 -51.97 39.09
C ASN A 411 -56.20 -52.39 40.09
N ALA A 412 -55.04 -52.85 39.62
CA ALA A 412 -53.89 -53.15 40.48
C ALA A 412 -53.42 -51.90 41.26
N ILE A 413 -53.20 -50.76 40.59
CA ILE A 413 -52.82 -49.50 41.27
C ILE A 413 -53.87 -49.11 42.32
N ASN A 414 -55.14 -49.13 41.97
CA ASN A 414 -56.24 -48.76 42.86
C ASN A 414 -56.49 -49.77 44.00
N THR A 415 -55.93 -50.97 43.94
CA THR A 415 -56.11 -52.02 44.95
C THR A 415 -54.87 -52.16 45.84
N ASP A 416 -53.68 -52.23 45.25
CA ASP A 416 -52.42 -52.50 45.96
C ASP A 416 -51.84 -51.22 46.60
N LEU A 417 -52.08 -50.05 45.98
CA LEU A 417 -51.60 -48.74 46.44
C LEU A 417 -52.76 -47.83 46.90
N ALA A 418 -53.87 -48.46 47.29
CA ALA A 418 -55.10 -47.81 47.76
C ALA A 418 -54.85 -46.88 48.96
N GLY A 419 -54.73 -45.59 48.69
CA GLY A 419 -54.48 -44.55 49.70
C GLY A 419 -53.23 -43.70 49.47
N THR A 420 -52.36 -44.10 48.54
CA THR A 420 -51.20 -43.32 48.05
C THR A 420 -51.42 -42.84 46.62
N PHE A 421 -51.98 -43.69 45.76
CA PHE A 421 -52.32 -43.36 44.37
C PHE A 421 -53.78 -43.72 44.03
N GLN A 422 -54.31 -43.04 43.02
CA GLN A 422 -55.58 -43.33 42.34
C GLN A 422 -55.34 -43.26 40.83
N ALA A 423 -55.70 -44.32 40.12
CA ALA A 423 -55.66 -44.39 38.67
C ALA A 423 -57.08 -44.40 38.08
N SER A 424 -57.26 -43.91 36.85
CA SER A 424 -58.49 -44.08 36.09
C SER A 424 -58.21 -44.25 34.61
N ASN A 425 -59.00 -45.09 33.93
CA ASN A 425 -59.00 -45.21 32.48
C ASN A 425 -60.44 -44.99 31.98
N LYS A 426 -60.58 -44.22 30.91
CA LYS A 426 -61.90 -43.84 30.37
C LYS A 426 -62.12 -44.23 28.91
N VAL A 427 -61.09 -44.74 28.22
CA VAL A 427 -61.14 -44.97 26.76
C VAL A 427 -60.56 -46.32 26.34
N ASN A 428 -59.46 -46.77 26.96
CA ASN A 428 -58.61 -47.82 26.40
C ASN A 428 -58.55 -49.09 27.28
N GLY A 429 -59.68 -49.50 27.86
CA GLY A 429 -59.72 -50.55 28.89
C GLY A 429 -59.26 -51.95 28.45
N SER A 430 -59.53 -52.32 27.21
CA SER A 430 -59.33 -53.69 26.70
C SER A 430 -57.96 -53.96 26.05
N TYR A 431 -57.07 -52.96 26.00
CA TYR A 431 -55.72 -53.14 25.44
C TYR A 431 -54.87 -54.03 26.36
N LYS A 432 -54.15 -55.00 25.78
CA LYS A 432 -53.40 -56.03 26.52
C LYS A 432 -51.90 -55.78 26.49
N TYR A 433 -51.25 -56.08 27.61
CA TYR A 433 -49.80 -56.13 27.73
C TYR A 433 -49.21 -57.34 26.99
N SER A 434 -48.31 -57.06 26.04
CA SER A 434 -47.49 -58.04 25.34
C SER A 434 -46.04 -57.90 25.81
N SER A 435 -45.40 -59.02 26.14
CA SER A 435 -43.97 -59.03 26.49
C SER A 435 -43.04 -58.81 25.29
N ALA A 436 -43.58 -58.81 24.06
CA ALA A 436 -42.82 -58.49 22.85
C ALA A 436 -42.56 -56.99 22.66
N ASP A 437 -43.37 -56.12 23.28
CA ASP A 437 -43.28 -54.66 23.10
C ASP A 437 -42.13 -54.03 23.93
N ASN A 438 -41.55 -54.79 24.86
CA ASN A 438 -40.46 -54.37 25.76
C ASN A 438 -39.06 -54.31 25.09
N ALA A 439 -38.99 -54.27 23.76
CA ALA A 439 -37.75 -54.18 22.98
C ALA A 439 -37.68 -52.91 22.09
N SER A 440 -38.72 -52.07 22.11
CA SER A 440 -38.81 -50.82 21.36
C SER A 440 -38.81 -49.63 22.33
N THR A 441 -37.74 -48.82 22.34
CA THR A 441 -37.59 -47.66 23.23
C THR A 441 -38.36 -46.44 22.72
N GLY A 442 -39.67 -46.57 22.51
CA GLY A 442 -40.54 -45.51 22.02
C GLY A 442 -42.01 -45.87 22.07
N SER A 443 -42.74 -45.27 23.03
CA SER A 443 -44.18 -45.42 23.30
C SER A 443 -44.64 -46.82 23.74
N LEU A 444 -45.27 -46.90 24.91
CA LEU A 444 -45.85 -48.12 25.49
C LEU A 444 -47.24 -48.50 24.90
N LEU A 445 -47.72 -47.82 23.84
CA LEU A 445 -49.05 -48.04 23.24
C LEU A 445 -49.06 -47.98 21.70
N SER A 446 -48.08 -48.57 21.02
CA SER A 446 -48.06 -48.76 19.55
C SER A 446 -48.30 -50.23 19.15
N GLY A 447 -49.29 -50.86 19.78
CA GLY A 447 -49.64 -52.29 19.63
C GLY A 447 -51.09 -52.54 19.24
N GLY A 448 -51.63 -51.79 18.28
CA GLY A 448 -52.99 -51.96 17.78
C GLY A 448 -53.06 -51.82 16.27
N LEU A 449 -53.49 -52.89 15.59
CA LEU A 449 -53.77 -52.84 14.15
C LEU A 449 -54.87 -51.82 13.89
N SER A 450 -54.52 -50.70 13.24
CA SER A 450 -55.53 -49.91 12.52
C SER A 450 -56.24 -50.83 11.54
N PRO A 451 -57.59 -50.83 11.47
CA PRO A 451 -58.29 -51.42 10.36
C PRO A 451 -58.09 -50.51 9.14
N THR A 452 -56.95 -50.66 8.47
CA THR A 452 -56.73 -50.11 7.13
C THR A 452 -57.66 -50.85 6.18
N LEU A 453 -58.85 -50.28 5.99
CA LEU A 453 -59.80 -50.74 5.01
C LEU A 453 -59.20 -50.51 3.61
N ALA A 454 -59.27 -51.54 2.77
CA ALA A 454 -58.82 -51.59 1.38
C ALA A 454 -57.30 -51.40 1.15
N GLY A 455 -56.71 -52.33 0.40
CA GLY A 455 -55.45 -52.06 -0.29
C GLY A 455 -55.72 -51.06 -1.43
N ASN A 456 -54.91 -50.02 -1.53
CA ASN A 456 -54.97 -49.13 -2.68
C ASN A 456 -54.45 -49.88 -3.91
N PHE A 457 -55.25 -49.86 -4.97
CA PHE A 457 -54.80 -50.07 -6.34
C PHE A 457 -55.15 -48.78 -7.09
N ASP A 458 -54.14 -48.15 -7.69
CA ASP A 458 -54.37 -47.02 -8.59
C ASP A 458 -54.96 -47.58 -9.88
N ILE A 459 -55.82 -46.81 -10.55
CA ILE A 459 -56.45 -47.23 -11.82
C ILE A 459 -56.31 -46.10 -12.84
N GLU A 460 -55.76 -46.41 -14.00
CA GLU A 460 -55.57 -45.48 -15.12
C GLU A 460 -56.30 -45.98 -16.37
N ALA A 461 -56.83 -45.06 -17.17
CA ALA A 461 -57.49 -45.42 -18.44
C ALA A 461 -56.44 -45.74 -19.52
N VAL A 462 -56.58 -46.89 -20.18
CA VAL A 462 -55.53 -47.45 -21.08
C VAL A 462 -55.28 -46.61 -22.34
N ASN A 463 -56.24 -45.76 -22.73
CA ASN A 463 -56.26 -45.12 -24.05
C ASN A 463 -55.61 -43.73 -24.13
N GLY A 464 -55.00 -43.21 -23.05
CA GLY A 464 -54.16 -42.00 -23.10
C GLY A 464 -54.84 -40.67 -23.46
N GLU A 465 -56.14 -40.68 -23.77
CA GLU A 465 -56.98 -39.49 -23.71
C GLU A 465 -57.52 -39.34 -22.29
N ALA A 466 -57.46 -38.10 -21.78
CA ALA A 466 -57.57 -37.83 -20.36
C ALA A 466 -58.93 -38.27 -19.76
N ALA A 467 -58.86 -38.87 -18.56
CA ALA A 467 -59.91 -38.68 -17.57
C ALA A 467 -59.80 -37.24 -17.06
N ASP A 468 -60.30 -36.29 -17.85
CA ASP A 468 -59.99 -34.88 -17.65
C ASP A 468 -60.67 -34.29 -16.41
N GLY A 469 -59.86 -33.67 -15.56
CA GLY A 469 -60.31 -32.89 -14.40
C GLY A 469 -61.06 -31.59 -14.77
N ALA A 470 -61.81 -31.58 -15.87
CA ALA A 470 -62.60 -30.45 -16.35
C ALA A 470 -64.06 -30.55 -15.87
N ALA A 471 -64.26 -30.32 -14.56
CA ALA A 471 -65.55 -30.00 -13.95
C ALA A 471 -66.68 -31.04 -14.08
N GLY A 472 -66.49 -32.21 -13.46
CA GLY A 472 -67.57 -32.82 -12.67
C GLY A 472 -68.36 -33.96 -13.31
N ILE A 473 -67.74 -35.14 -13.43
CA ILE A 473 -68.45 -36.41 -13.31
C ILE A 473 -67.61 -37.34 -12.43
N GLY A 474 -68.06 -37.58 -11.19
CA GLY A 474 -67.37 -38.50 -10.28
C GLY A 474 -67.60 -39.94 -10.72
N GLY A 475 -66.57 -40.57 -11.31
CA GLY A 475 -66.58 -42.00 -11.56
C GLY A 475 -66.74 -42.75 -10.24
N THR A 476 -67.78 -43.56 -10.10
CA THR A 476 -68.03 -44.27 -8.84
C THR A 476 -67.50 -45.70 -8.92
N LEU A 477 -66.65 -46.09 -7.97
CA LEU A 477 -66.24 -47.48 -7.81
C LEU A 477 -67.28 -48.22 -6.96
N SER A 478 -67.86 -49.30 -7.49
CA SER A 478 -68.94 -50.04 -6.85
C SER A 478 -68.53 -51.48 -6.62
N PHE A 479 -68.31 -51.86 -5.35
CA PHE A 479 -68.01 -53.24 -4.97
C PHE A 479 -69.28 -54.01 -4.61
N ALA A 480 -69.41 -55.23 -5.13
CA ALA A 480 -70.50 -56.15 -4.80
C ALA A 480 -69.96 -57.57 -4.57
N ALA A 481 -70.55 -58.30 -3.61
CA ALA A 481 -70.27 -59.73 -3.43
C ALA A 481 -70.91 -60.55 -4.56
N GLY A 482 -70.19 -61.55 -5.09
CA GLY A 482 -70.69 -62.44 -6.13
C GLY A 482 -70.01 -63.81 -6.16
N ALA A 483 -70.29 -64.59 -7.21
CA ALA A 483 -69.78 -65.96 -7.36
C ALA A 483 -68.42 -66.05 -8.09
N THR A 484 -68.01 -64.97 -8.75
CA THR A 484 -66.76 -64.82 -9.50
C THR A 484 -66.24 -63.39 -9.30
N THR A 485 -64.92 -63.21 -9.42
CA THR A 485 -64.29 -61.88 -9.38
C THR A 485 -64.22 -61.33 -10.81
N GLU A 486 -64.98 -60.28 -11.10
CA GLU A 486 -65.17 -59.71 -12.44
C GLU A 486 -65.37 -58.19 -12.33
N ALA A 487 -64.73 -57.42 -13.22
CA ALA A 487 -64.94 -55.97 -13.33
C ALA A 487 -65.65 -55.63 -14.65
N ILE A 488 -66.60 -54.70 -14.61
CA ILE A 488 -67.34 -54.23 -15.78
C ILE A 488 -67.51 -52.71 -15.68
N TYR A 489 -67.01 -51.97 -16.68
CA TYR A 489 -67.26 -50.54 -16.79
C TYR A 489 -68.61 -50.25 -17.45
N ASP A 490 -69.46 -49.52 -16.74
CA ASP A 490 -70.67 -48.92 -17.29
C ASP A 490 -70.36 -47.50 -17.76
N ALA A 491 -70.07 -47.37 -19.06
CA ALA A 491 -69.78 -46.10 -19.71
C ALA A 491 -70.99 -45.15 -19.82
N GLU A 492 -72.23 -45.63 -19.61
CA GLU A 492 -73.44 -44.81 -19.65
C GLU A 492 -73.72 -44.15 -18.29
N ASN A 493 -73.30 -44.79 -17.19
CA ASN A 493 -73.44 -44.28 -15.82
C ASN A 493 -72.11 -43.80 -15.19
N ASN A 494 -70.97 -44.00 -15.85
CA ASN A 494 -69.62 -43.74 -15.34
C ASN A 494 -69.34 -44.48 -14.01
N VAL A 495 -69.60 -45.79 -13.98
CA VAL A 495 -69.41 -46.65 -12.80
C VAL A 495 -68.58 -47.86 -13.19
N LEU A 496 -67.46 -48.09 -12.50
CA LEU A 496 -66.73 -49.35 -12.57
C LEU A 496 -67.32 -50.29 -11.51
N ASN A 497 -68.05 -51.31 -11.96
CA ASN A 497 -68.66 -52.30 -11.08
C ASN A 497 -67.70 -53.48 -10.91
N ILE A 498 -67.19 -53.66 -9.70
CA ILE A 498 -66.32 -54.78 -9.33
C ILE A 498 -67.16 -55.77 -8.52
N THR A 499 -67.37 -56.95 -9.09
CA THR A 499 -67.89 -58.10 -8.35
C THR A 499 -66.71 -58.87 -7.78
N VAL A 500 -66.78 -59.26 -6.51
CA VAL A 500 -65.70 -59.98 -5.81
C VAL A 500 -66.25 -61.26 -5.19
N ALA A 501 -65.54 -62.38 -5.39
CA ALA A 501 -65.90 -63.67 -4.80
C ALA A 501 -65.41 -63.82 -3.36
N GLU A 502 -66.13 -64.59 -2.53
CA GLU A 502 -65.66 -65.00 -1.20
C GLU A 502 -64.31 -65.73 -1.34
N GLY A 503 -63.27 -65.23 -0.67
CA GLY A 503 -61.93 -65.81 -0.75
C GLY A 503 -61.05 -65.28 -1.89
N ALA A 504 -61.54 -64.34 -2.71
CA ALA A 504 -60.73 -63.69 -3.75
C ALA A 504 -59.60 -62.84 -3.14
N THR A 505 -58.47 -62.78 -3.83
CA THR A 505 -57.33 -61.93 -3.46
C THR A 505 -57.42 -60.54 -4.10
N VAL A 506 -56.60 -59.60 -3.62
CA VAL A 506 -56.37 -58.32 -4.31
C VAL A 506 -55.89 -58.55 -5.74
N GLN A 507 -55.03 -59.54 -6.00
CA GLN A 507 -54.59 -59.87 -7.35
C GLN A 507 -55.73 -60.37 -8.24
N ASP A 508 -56.69 -61.14 -7.72
CA ASP A 508 -57.86 -61.57 -8.51
C ASP A 508 -58.75 -60.38 -8.92
N VAL A 509 -58.77 -59.30 -8.11
CA VAL A 509 -59.48 -58.04 -8.45
C VAL A 509 -58.70 -57.21 -9.46
N THR A 510 -57.37 -57.11 -9.29
CA THR A 510 -56.44 -56.52 -10.26
C THR A 510 -56.59 -57.15 -11.64
N ASP A 511 -56.48 -58.47 -11.72
CA ASP A 511 -56.60 -59.25 -12.96
C ASP A 511 -57.97 -59.06 -13.61
N ALA A 512 -59.03 -58.89 -12.82
CA ALA A 512 -60.38 -58.64 -13.32
C ALA A 512 -60.57 -57.23 -13.90
N ILE A 513 -59.91 -56.20 -13.34
CA ILE A 513 -59.91 -54.82 -13.86
C ILE A 513 -59.09 -54.75 -15.16
N ASP A 514 -57.87 -55.28 -15.14
CA ASP A 514 -56.98 -55.28 -16.31
C ASP A 514 -57.57 -56.08 -17.48
N ALA A 515 -58.37 -57.12 -17.20
CA ALA A 515 -59.08 -57.92 -18.21
C ALA A 515 -60.32 -57.22 -18.81
N GLU A 516 -60.87 -56.19 -18.16
CA GLU A 516 -61.97 -55.38 -18.72
C GLU A 516 -61.45 -54.48 -19.86
N GLY A 517 -60.22 -53.96 -19.73
CA GLY A 517 -59.44 -53.37 -20.82
C GLY A 517 -59.73 -51.90 -21.14
N THR A 518 -60.71 -51.26 -20.50
CA THR A 518 -60.84 -49.79 -20.48
C THR A 518 -59.84 -49.18 -19.48
N PHE A 519 -59.56 -49.92 -18.41
CA PHE A 519 -58.69 -49.54 -17.30
C PHE A 519 -57.54 -50.53 -17.11
N VAL A 520 -56.41 -50.03 -16.59
CA VAL A 520 -55.28 -50.81 -16.09
C VAL A 520 -54.93 -50.32 -14.70
N THR A 521 -54.64 -51.28 -13.83
CA THR A 521 -54.19 -51.03 -12.46
C THR A 521 -52.70 -50.67 -12.39
N LYS A 522 -52.34 -49.79 -11.46
CA LYS A 522 -50.96 -49.44 -11.12
C LYS A 522 -50.75 -49.58 -9.60
N ASN A 523 -49.50 -49.84 -9.22
CA ASN A 523 -49.04 -49.93 -7.82
C ASN A 523 -49.87 -50.86 -6.91
N VAL A 524 -50.00 -52.14 -7.27
CA VAL A 524 -50.72 -53.13 -6.45
C VAL A 524 -49.92 -53.47 -5.17
N LEU A 525 -50.34 -52.91 -4.04
CA LEU A 525 -49.79 -53.25 -2.72
C LEU A 525 -50.58 -54.42 -2.09
N ASN A 526 -49.89 -55.40 -1.52
CA ASN A 526 -50.46 -56.56 -0.79
C ASN A 526 -51.36 -57.53 -1.61
N GLY A 527 -50.88 -58.00 -2.77
CA GLY A 527 -51.59 -58.95 -3.67
C GLY A 527 -52.09 -60.29 -3.08
N ASN A 528 -51.77 -60.63 -1.81
CA ASN A 528 -52.23 -61.84 -1.13
C ASN A 528 -53.35 -61.61 -0.09
N ALA A 529 -53.82 -60.37 0.11
CA ALA A 529 -54.93 -60.11 1.03
C ALA A 529 -56.26 -60.67 0.47
N ILE A 530 -57.05 -61.32 1.32
CA ILE A 530 -58.27 -62.07 0.94
C ILE A 530 -59.52 -61.30 1.38
N PHE A 531 -60.48 -61.11 0.48
CA PHE A 531 -61.78 -60.48 0.77
C PHE A 531 -62.77 -61.46 1.43
N SER A 532 -63.52 -60.97 2.43
CA SER A 532 -64.60 -61.71 3.09
C SER A 532 -65.96 -61.03 2.92
N ASP A 533 -67.05 -61.80 3.01
CA ASP A 533 -68.43 -61.29 2.96
C ASP A 533 -68.75 -60.24 4.05
N SER A 534 -67.93 -60.15 5.10
CA SER A 534 -68.03 -59.14 6.16
C SER A 534 -67.50 -57.75 5.77
N ASP A 535 -66.71 -57.62 4.71
CA ASP A 535 -65.98 -56.39 4.37
C ASP A 535 -66.77 -55.44 3.44
N TYR A 536 -67.90 -55.89 2.89
CA TYR A 536 -68.69 -55.13 1.92
C TYR A 536 -69.63 -54.11 2.58
N GLY A 537 -69.12 -52.91 2.84
CA GLY A 537 -69.86 -51.77 3.40
C GLY A 537 -69.86 -50.53 2.50
N VAL A 538 -71.02 -49.87 2.36
CA VAL A 538 -71.19 -48.71 1.49
C VAL A 538 -70.54 -47.46 2.11
N ASN A 539 -69.36 -47.06 1.62
CA ASN A 539 -68.78 -45.75 1.91
C ASN A 539 -67.92 -45.27 0.73
N ALA A 540 -68.40 -44.25 0.00
CA ALA A 540 -67.64 -43.63 -1.07
C ALA A 540 -66.55 -42.73 -0.47
N ALA A 541 -65.29 -43.13 -0.61
CA ALA A 541 -64.16 -42.26 -0.34
C ALA A 541 -63.95 -41.30 -1.52
N ALA A 542 -64.02 -40.00 -1.26
CA ALA A 542 -63.61 -39.00 -2.25
C ALA A 542 -62.08 -38.99 -2.37
N LEU A 543 -61.56 -39.08 -3.59
CA LEU A 543 -60.13 -38.92 -3.86
C LEU A 543 -59.70 -37.49 -3.52
N ALA A 544 -58.74 -37.37 -2.60
CA ALA A 544 -58.05 -36.13 -2.27
C ALA A 544 -56.55 -36.42 -2.16
N GLY A 545 -55.80 -36.01 -3.19
CA GLY A 545 -54.36 -36.26 -3.32
C GLY A 545 -53.98 -36.22 -4.79
N GLY A 546 -53.07 -35.32 -5.16
CA GLY A 546 -52.73 -35.05 -6.56
C GLY A 546 -52.65 -33.55 -6.86
N THR A 547 -51.84 -32.83 -6.09
CA THR A 547 -51.43 -31.48 -6.49
C THR A 547 -50.31 -31.63 -7.51
N ASP A 548 -50.66 -31.78 -8.79
CA ASP A 548 -49.73 -31.39 -9.85
C ASP A 548 -49.55 -29.87 -9.75
N ALA A 549 -48.35 -29.46 -9.34
CA ALA A 549 -47.92 -28.08 -9.28
C ALA A 549 -46.60 -27.91 -10.03
N VAL A 550 -46.63 -28.21 -11.35
CA VAL A 550 -45.75 -27.63 -12.38
C VAL A 550 -44.87 -26.45 -11.91
N ALA A 551 -43.71 -26.79 -11.38
CA ALA A 551 -42.63 -25.89 -11.02
C ALA A 551 -41.33 -26.65 -11.23
N SER A 552 -40.70 -26.48 -12.39
CA SER A 552 -39.44 -27.17 -12.71
C SER A 552 -38.31 -26.67 -11.80
N ASP A 553 -37.56 -27.62 -11.25
CA ASP A 553 -36.34 -27.32 -10.51
C ASP A 553 -35.26 -26.67 -11.39
N VAL A 554 -34.56 -25.68 -10.81
CA VAL A 554 -33.57 -24.86 -11.54
C VAL A 554 -32.18 -25.06 -10.95
N ILE A 555 -31.36 -25.82 -11.67
CA ILE A 555 -29.92 -25.97 -11.41
C ILE A 555 -29.19 -24.84 -12.15
N THR A 556 -28.62 -23.90 -11.40
CA THR A 556 -27.86 -22.76 -11.94
C THR A 556 -26.37 -23.02 -11.76
N VAL A 557 -25.67 -23.25 -12.87
CA VAL A 557 -24.21 -23.46 -12.85
C VAL A 557 -23.50 -22.18 -13.26
N THR A 558 -22.38 -21.93 -12.60
CA THR A 558 -21.48 -20.79 -12.80
C THR A 558 -20.06 -21.30 -12.99
N ALA A 559 -19.21 -20.54 -13.69
CA ALA A 559 -17.77 -20.78 -13.70
C ALA A 559 -17.14 -20.09 -12.49
N ASP A 560 -16.22 -20.77 -11.80
CA ASP A 560 -15.51 -20.22 -10.63
C ASP A 560 -14.61 -19.03 -11.01
N GLU A 561 -14.09 -19.07 -12.23
CA GLU A 561 -13.17 -18.08 -12.78
C GLU A 561 -13.64 -17.62 -14.18
N GLY A 562 -13.65 -16.31 -14.41
CA GLY A 562 -14.07 -15.72 -15.68
C GLY A 562 -13.02 -15.92 -16.77
N SER A 563 -13.24 -16.87 -17.69
CA SER A 563 -12.34 -17.15 -18.81
C SER A 563 -13.10 -17.35 -20.14
N PRO A 564 -12.59 -16.80 -21.27
CA PRO A 564 -13.17 -17.03 -22.60
C PRO A 564 -13.07 -18.48 -23.06
N SER A 565 -12.39 -19.37 -22.33
CA SER A 565 -12.46 -20.81 -22.55
C SER A 565 -13.83 -21.41 -22.22
N PHE A 566 -14.64 -20.74 -21.39
CA PHE A 566 -15.92 -21.24 -20.88
C PHE A 566 -17.15 -20.64 -21.59
N ASP A 567 -16.98 -19.57 -22.39
CA ASP A 567 -18.06 -18.93 -23.13
C ASP A 567 -18.73 -19.91 -24.12
N GLY A 568 -20.06 -20.03 -24.02
CA GLY A 568 -20.87 -20.82 -24.96
C GLY A 568 -20.89 -22.33 -24.71
N ARG A 569 -20.25 -22.83 -23.64
CA ARG A 569 -20.40 -24.22 -23.20
C ARG A 569 -21.83 -24.52 -22.77
N THR A 570 -22.28 -25.72 -23.04
CA THR A 570 -23.59 -26.23 -22.60
C THR A 570 -23.45 -27.17 -21.41
N ILE A 571 -24.59 -27.46 -20.79
CA ILE A 571 -24.73 -28.45 -19.72
C ILE A 571 -25.83 -29.41 -20.12
N THR A 572 -25.54 -30.71 -20.08
CA THR A 572 -26.46 -31.78 -20.48
C THR A 572 -26.65 -32.75 -19.34
N LEU A 573 -27.90 -32.96 -18.92
CA LEU A 573 -28.26 -34.00 -17.95
C LEU A 573 -28.69 -35.25 -18.72
N ASN A 574 -28.08 -36.40 -18.40
CA ASN A 574 -28.37 -37.70 -19.02
C ASN A 574 -28.84 -38.69 -17.95
N ALA A 575 -29.84 -39.51 -18.29
CA ALA A 575 -30.24 -40.65 -17.46
C ALA A 575 -29.23 -41.79 -17.60
N ASP A 576 -28.69 -42.29 -16.49
CA ASP A 576 -27.73 -43.41 -16.45
C ASP A 576 -28.18 -44.49 -15.47
N ASN A 577 -28.67 -45.60 -16.01
CA ASN A 577 -29.14 -46.75 -15.22
C ASN A 577 -28.00 -47.62 -14.65
N SER A 578 -26.73 -47.32 -14.97
CA SER A 578 -25.57 -47.98 -14.39
C SER A 578 -25.13 -47.36 -13.05
N LEU A 579 -25.59 -46.13 -12.75
CA LEU A 579 -25.38 -45.46 -11.48
C LEU A 579 -26.32 -46.01 -10.40
N ALA A 580 -25.82 -46.09 -9.16
CA ALA A 580 -26.62 -46.48 -8.01
C ALA A 580 -27.71 -45.44 -7.72
N SER A 581 -28.86 -45.89 -7.19
CA SER A 581 -29.98 -45.03 -6.79
C SER A 581 -29.49 -43.85 -5.92
N GLY A 582 -29.97 -42.65 -6.22
CA GLY A 582 -29.60 -41.43 -5.48
C GLY A 582 -28.21 -40.86 -5.79
N THR A 583 -27.54 -41.26 -6.90
CA THR A 583 -26.20 -40.75 -7.27
C THR A 583 -26.17 -40.02 -8.61
N ALA A 584 -25.22 -39.09 -8.75
CA ALA A 584 -24.89 -38.39 -9.98
C ALA A 584 -23.37 -38.29 -10.17
N ASN A 585 -22.91 -38.03 -11.38
CA ASN A 585 -21.51 -37.83 -11.74
C ASN A 585 -21.39 -36.84 -12.90
N ALA A 586 -20.51 -35.84 -12.82
CA ALA A 586 -20.26 -34.90 -13.91
C ALA A 586 -18.90 -35.14 -14.59
N SER A 587 -18.82 -34.80 -15.87
CA SER A 587 -17.60 -34.86 -16.66
C SER A 587 -17.60 -33.79 -17.74
N LEU A 588 -16.44 -33.58 -18.38
CA LEU A 588 -16.32 -32.75 -19.56
C LEU A 588 -16.26 -33.63 -20.81
N ASP A 589 -16.99 -33.27 -21.87
CA ASP A 589 -16.88 -33.91 -23.19
C ASP A 589 -15.64 -33.41 -23.97
N ASP A 590 -15.41 -33.98 -25.17
CA ASP A 590 -14.27 -33.62 -26.04
C ASP A 590 -14.31 -32.16 -26.53
N ASP A 591 -15.48 -31.52 -26.55
CA ASP A 591 -15.69 -30.10 -26.89
C ASP A 591 -15.66 -29.18 -25.63
N GLY A 592 -15.64 -29.79 -24.44
CA GLY A 592 -15.59 -29.13 -23.13
C GLY A 592 -16.94 -28.80 -22.49
N ASN A 593 -18.06 -29.30 -23.01
CA ASN A 593 -19.37 -29.12 -22.36
C ASN A 593 -19.47 -30.00 -21.10
N ILE A 594 -20.30 -29.58 -20.14
CA ILE A 594 -20.53 -30.34 -18.90
C ILE A 594 -21.59 -31.41 -19.18
N VAL A 595 -21.25 -32.67 -18.97
CA VAL A 595 -22.15 -33.81 -19.07
C VAL A 595 -22.36 -34.39 -17.68
N VAL A 596 -23.60 -34.33 -17.19
CA VAL A 596 -23.97 -34.82 -15.86
C VAL A 596 -24.85 -36.05 -16.04
N ASN A 597 -24.34 -37.20 -15.63
CA ASN A 597 -25.08 -38.45 -15.62
C ASN A 597 -25.79 -38.58 -14.26
N VAL A 598 -27.10 -38.74 -14.28
CA VAL A 598 -27.98 -38.82 -13.10
C VAL A 598 -28.60 -40.22 -13.07
N SER A 599 -28.61 -40.88 -11.91
CA SER A 599 -29.21 -42.21 -11.79
C SER A 599 -30.70 -42.20 -12.13
N SER A 600 -31.13 -43.10 -13.02
CA SER A 600 -32.55 -43.40 -13.26
C SER A 600 -33.08 -44.55 -12.40
N ASN A 601 -32.33 -44.96 -11.37
CA ASN A 601 -32.77 -46.00 -10.41
C ASN A 601 -33.49 -45.37 -9.19
N GLY A 602 -34.21 -44.26 -9.38
CA GLY A 602 -34.91 -43.47 -8.36
C GLY A 602 -34.31 -42.07 -8.17
N GLY A 603 -35.12 -41.16 -7.63
CA GLY A 603 -34.80 -39.73 -7.51
C GLY A 603 -33.45 -39.41 -6.87
N VAL A 604 -32.77 -38.40 -7.39
CA VAL A 604 -31.44 -37.96 -6.99
C VAL A 604 -31.52 -36.59 -6.36
N ASN A 605 -31.02 -36.44 -5.14
CA ASN A 605 -31.02 -35.14 -4.47
C ASN A 605 -30.30 -34.09 -5.32
N VAL A 606 -30.94 -32.94 -5.56
CA VAL A 606 -30.37 -31.89 -6.42
C VAL A 606 -29.04 -31.34 -5.89
N GLY A 607 -28.82 -31.38 -4.57
CA GLY A 607 -27.51 -31.07 -3.97
C GLY A 607 -26.42 -32.08 -4.35
N THR A 608 -26.75 -33.36 -4.55
CA THR A 608 -25.81 -34.36 -5.10
C THR A 608 -25.45 -34.06 -6.55
N ILE A 609 -26.39 -33.53 -7.34
CA ILE A 609 -26.13 -33.07 -8.71
C ILE A 609 -25.22 -31.83 -8.70
N ALA A 610 -25.42 -30.90 -7.76
CA ALA A 610 -24.54 -29.74 -7.56
C ALA A 610 -23.12 -30.17 -7.17
N THR A 611 -22.96 -31.00 -6.13
CA THR A 611 -21.65 -31.49 -5.68
C THR A 611 -20.89 -32.22 -6.79
N ALA A 612 -21.58 -33.01 -7.62
CA ALA A 612 -20.96 -33.67 -8.76
C ALA A 612 -20.39 -32.67 -9.79
N ILE A 613 -20.98 -31.48 -9.92
CA ILE A 613 -20.49 -30.38 -10.78
C ILE A 613 -19.38 -29.59 -10.07
N ASP A 614 -19.50 -29.33 -8.76
CA ASP A 614 -18.48 -28.65 -7.93
C ASP A 614 -17.15 -29.45 -7.84
N GLU A 615 -17.20 -30.75 -8.08
CA GLU A 615 -16.01 -31.62 -8.19
C GLU A 615 -15.24 -31.43 -9.53
N LEU A 616 -15.77 -30.67 -10.50
CA LEU A 616 -15.06 -30.29 -11.72
C LEU A 616 -14.24 -29.01 -11.51
N GLU A 617 -12.94 -29.05 -11.81
CA GLU A 617 -12.06 -27.88 -11.69
C GLU A 617 -12.58 -26.68 -12.53
N GLY A 618 -13.00 -25.61 -11.86
CA GLY A 618 -13.38 -24.33 -12.47
C GLY A 618 -14.89 -24.08 -12.62
N PHE A 619 -15.75 -24.93 -12.04
CA PHE A 619 -17.21 -24.76 -12.07
C PHE A 619 -17.81 -24.92 -10.66
N GLY A 620 -18.79 -24.07 -10.37
CA GLY A 620 -19.59 -24.13 -9.14
C GLY A 620 -21.09 -24.09 -9.46
N ALA A 621 -21.85 -24.97 -8.82
CA ALA A 621 -23.29 -25.14 -9.04
C ALA A 621 -24.11 -24.67 -7.84
N THR A 622 -25.14 -23.88 -8.10
CA THR A 622 -26.13 -23.45 -7.12
C THR A 622 -27.50 -24.00 -7.51
N VAL A 623 -28.22 -24.52 -6.53
CA VAL A 623 -29.51 -25.18 -6.73
C VAL A 623 -30.60 -24.36 -6.07
N THR A 624 -31.67 -24.12 -6.82
CA THR A 624 -32.93 -23.61 -6.26
C THR A 624 -34.02 -24.62 -6.53
N ALA A 625 -34.25 -25.51 -5.56
CA ALA A 625 -35.41 -26.40 -5.58
C ALA A 625 -36.68 -25.55 -5.39
N THR A 626 -37.64 -25.68 -6.32
CA THR A 626 -38.84 -24.82 -6.40
C THR A 626 -40.12 -25.60 -6.09
N ASP A 627 -40.13 -26.92 -6.26
CA ASP A 627 -41.21 -27.82 -5.81
C ASP A 627 -41.17 -28.08 -4.29
N GLY A 628 -39.98 -28.05 -3.68
CA GLY A 628 -39.75 -28.24 -2.26
C GLY A 628 -39.54 -29.69 -1.80
N ASP A 629 -39.38 -30.66 -2.70
CA ASP A 629 -38.99 -32.04 -2.31
C ASP A 629 -37.46 -32.26 -2.32
N GLY A 630 -36.73 -31.47 -3.11
CA GLY A 630 -35.27 -31.47 -3.16
C GLY A 630 -34.67 -32.69 -3.88
N SER A 631 -35.41 -33.33 -4.78
CA SER A 631 -35.01 -34.54 -5.50
C SER A 631 -35.38 -34.47 -6.98
N TYR A 632 -34.38 -34.35 -7.85
CA TYR A 632 -34.58 -34.43 -9.29
C TYR A 632 -34.71 -35.88 -9.75
N ASP A 633 -35.82 -36.22 -10.39
CA ASP A 633 -36.07 -37.51 -11.01
C ASP A 633 -36.07 -37.35 -12.54
N ILE A 634 -34.98 -37.75 -13.17
CA ILE A 634 -34.75 -37.54 -14.60
C ILE A 634 -35.76 -38.25 -15.54
N ASP A 635 -36.54 -39.22 -15.03
CA ASP A 635 -37.59 -39.89 -15.80
C ASP A 635 -38.98 -39.23 -15.63
N ASN A 636 -39.18 -38.40 -14.59
CA ASN A 636 -40.45 -37.74 -14.27
C ASN A 636 -40.41 -36.21 -14.41
N ASP A 637 -39.26 -35.58 -14.22
CA ASP A 637 -39.07 -34.14 -14.37
C ASP A 637 -38.94 -33.72 -15.83
N THR A 638 -39.46 -32.53 -16.13
CA THR A 638 -39.28 -31.94 -17.46
C THR A 638 -37.82 -31.51 -17.62
N ALA A 639 -37.08 -32.24 -18.47
CA ALA A 639 -35.65 -32.05 -18.71
C ALA A 639 -35.21 -30.57 -18.71
N ALA A 640 -34.31 -30.23 -17.79
CA ALA A 640 -33.85 -28.88 -17.55
C ALA A 640 -33.38 -28.20 -18.86
N ALA A 641 -33.93 -27.02 -19.15
CA ALA A 641 -33.61 -26.31 -20.39
C ALA A 641 -32.12 -25.92 -20.41
N THR A 642 -31.39 -26.40 -21.42
CA THR A 642 -29.96 -26.13 -21.60
C THR A 642 -29.71 -24.62 -21.72
N THR A 643 -29.36 -23.99 -20.60
CA THR A 643 -29.13 -22.55 -20.54
C THR A 643 -27.67 -22.28 -20.84
N ALA A 644 -27.39 -21.50 -21.88
CA ALA A 644 -26.02 -21.10 -22.19
C ALA A 644 -25.47 -20.24 -21.06
N LEU A 645 -24.27 -20.58 -20.56
CA LEU A 645 -23.57 -19.80 -19.54
C LEU A 645 -23.35 -18.37 -20.07
N SER A 646 -24.10 -17.40 -19.55
CA SER A 646 -23.91 -15.98 -19.88
C SER A 646 -22.72 -15.45 -19.09
N GLY A 647 -21.64 -15.09 -19.79
CA GLY A 647 -20.32 -14.79 -19.22
C GLY A 647 -20.35 -13.87 -17.99
N GLY A 648 -19.50 -14.21 -17.02
CA GLY A 648 -19.39 -13.52 -15.74
C GLY A 648 -19.02 -12.04 -15.86
N LEU A 649 -19.24 -11.31 -14.76
CA LEU A 649 -18.85 -9.92 -14.62
C LEU A 649 -17.36 -9.76 -14.97
N PHE A 650 -17.04 -8.99 -16.02
CA PHE A 650 -15.65 -8.75 -16.42
C PHE A 650 -14.83 -8.28 -15.23
N GLY A 651 -13.85 -9.08 -14.81
CA GLY A 651 -12.74 -8.61 -13.98
C GLY A 651 -12.12 -7.42 -14.71
N GLY A 652 -12.30 -6.24 -14.13
CA GLY A 652 -12.04 -4.94 -14.78
C GLY A 652 -10.67 -4.81 -15.48
N GLY A 653 -10.72 -4.05 -16.57
CA GLY A 653 -9.61 -3.72 -17.46
C GLY A 653 -10.15 -2.89 -18.61
N LEU A 654 -9.42 -2.76 -19.71
CA LEU A 654 -9.90 -2.00 -20.88
C LEU A 654 -11.20 -2.56 -21.47
N ASN A 655 -12.22 -1.70 -21.62
CA ASN A 655 -13.50 -2.08 -22.21
C ASN A 655 -13.43 -2.45 -23.71
N ALA A 656 -12.39 -1.99 -24.42
CA ALA A 656 -12.15 -2.25 -25.84
C ALA A 656 -10.65 -2.18 -26.18
N ASP A 657 -10.27 -2.65 -27.37
CA ASP A 657 -8.90 -2.51 -27.89
C ASP A 657 -8.48 -1.03 -27.96
N LEU A 658 -7.22 -0.75 -27.61
CA LEU A 658 -6.68 0.59 -27.47
C LEU A 658 -5.32 0.71 -28.18
N VAL A 659 -5.13 1.81 -28.92
CA VAL A 659 -3.82 2.25 -29.43
C VAL A 659 -3.61 3.68 -28.97
N VAL A 660 -2.56 3.89 -28.18
CA VAL A 660 -2.20 5.19 -27.61
C VAL A 660 -0.77 5.56 -27.94
N GLN A 661 -0.56 6.82 -28.25
CA GLN A 661 0.77 7.42 -28.31
C GLN A 661 1.01 8.24 -27.04
N LEU A 662 2.09 7.91 -26.34
CA LEU A 662 2.58 8.65 -25.18
C LEU A 662 3.74 9.52 -25.63
N THR A 663 3.67 10.83 -25.41
CA THR A 663 4.76 11.78 -25.69
C THR A 663 5.18 12.46 -24.39
N GLY A 664 6.43 12.24 -23.97
CA GLY A 664 7.01 12.88 -22.81
C GLY A 664 8.12 13.88 -23.18
N ALA A 665 9.01 14.16 -22.22
CA ALA A 665 10.12 15.08 -22.43
C ALA A 665 11.27 14.49 -23.27
N ASN A 666 11.44 13.16 -23.24
CA ASN A 666 12.56 12.48 -23.90
C ASN A 666 12.22 12.05 -25.34
N GLY A 667 10.96 11.72 -25.59
CA GLY A 667 10.52 11.12 -26.85
C GLY A 667 9.04 10.76 -26.85
N SER A 668 8.64 9.92 -27.80
CA SER A 668 7.28 9.41 -27.90
C SER A 668 7.26 7.96 -28.35
N GLU A 669 6.38 7.17 -27.75
CA GLU A 669 6.16 5.76 -28.09
C GLU A 669 4.68 5.47 -28.33
N VAL A 670 4.41 4.47 -29.17
CA VAL A 670 3.05 3.98 -29.46
C VAL A 670 2.87 2.62 -28.80
N LEU A 671 1.89 2.52 -27.92
CA LEU A 671 1.51 1.31 -27.21
C LEU A 671 0.15 0.81 -27.69
N GLN A 672 -0.01 -0.50 -27.75
CA GLN A 672 -1.23 -1.17 -28.18
C GLN A 672 -1.64 -2.21 -27.14
N PHE A 673 -2.90 -2.12 -26.71
CA PHE A 673 -3.50 -2.97 -25.68
C PHE A 673 -4.78 -3.60 -26.24
N GLN A 674 -5.08 -4.82 -25.81
CA GLN A 674 -6.31 -5.52 -26.16
C GLN A 674 -7.40 -5.24 -25.13
N LYS A 675 -8.67 -5.44 -25.52
CA LYS A 675 -9.78 -5.50 -24.56
C LYS A 675 -9.45 -6.46 -23.42
N GLY A 676 -9.75 -6.06 -22.19
CA GLY A 676 -9.48 -6.82 -20.97
C GLY A 676 -8.09 -6.64 -20.38
N ALA A 677 -7.18 -5.88 -21.01
CA ALA A 677 -5.89 -5.57 -20.39
C ALA A 677 -6.10 -4.77 -19.09
N ASP A 678 -5.57 -5.30 -17.99
CA ASP A 678 -5.67 -4.70 -16.66
C ASP A 678 -4.74 -3.48 -16.48
N ILE A 679 -4.96 -2.74 -15.40
CA ILE A 679 -4.19 -1.55 -15.07
C ILE A 679 -2.70 -1.82 -14.83
N GLU A 680 -2.33 -2.96 -14.25
CA GLU A 680 -0.94 -3.28 -13.90
C GLU A 680 -0.13 -3.69 -15.14
N SER A 681 -0.74 -4.43 -16.08
CA SER A 681 -0.19 -4.73 -17.40
C SER A 681 0.10 -3.46 -18.21
N ILE A 682 -0.81 -2.48 -18.16
CA ILE A 682 -0.61 -1.16 -18.77
C ILE A 682 0.50 -0.39 -18.05
N ILE A 683 0.53 -0.39 -16.70
CA ILE A 683 1.58 0.26 -15.91
C ILE A 683 2.96 -0.31 -16.25
N GLN A 684 3.10 -1.63 -16.31
CA GLN A 684 4.34 -2.31 -16.69
C GLN A 684 4.77 -1.94 -18.10
N SER A 685 3.85 -1.97 -19.06
CA SER A 685 4.12 -1.64 -20.47
C SER A 685 4.58 -0.19 -20.66
N VAL A 686 3.99 0.78 -19.95
CA VAL A 686 4.43 2.18 -19.96
C VAL A 686 5.79 2.33 -19.27
N ASN A 687 5.99 1.70 -18.11
CA ASN A 687 7.23 1.81 -17.36
C ASN A 687 8.42 1.18 -18.08
N LEU A 688 8.20 0.13 -18.89
CA LEU A 688 9.21 -0.50 -19.74
C LEU A 688 9.82 0.47 -20.77
N VAL A 689 9.07 1.48 -21.21
CA VAL A 689 9.52 2.53 -22.15
C VAL A 689 9.70 3.90 -21.48
N SER A 690 9.84 3.93 -20.14
CA SER A 690 9.92 5.18 -19.37
C SER A 690 11.22 5.96 -19.55
N ASP A 691 12.28 5.31 -20.01
CA ASP A 691 13.56 5.92 -20.38
C ASP A 691 13.45 6.66 -21.74
N ALA A 692 12.85 6.02 -22.75
CA ALA A 692 12.61 6.57 -24.08
C ALA A 692 11.56 7.70 -24.08
N THR A 693 10.47 7.53 -23.33
CA THR A 693 9.40 8.55 -23.25
C THR A 693 9.68 9.64 -22.22
N GLY A 694 10.26 9.29 -21.08
CA GLY A 694 10.32 10.14 -19.89
C GLY A 694 9.01 10.16 -19.09
N ILE A 695 8.15 9.15 -19.22
CA ILE A 695 6.87 9.02 -18.51
C ILE A 695 6.88 7.74 -17.67
N LYS A 696 6.45 7.81 -16.40
CA LYS A 696 6.17 6.64 -15.56
C LYS A 696 4.69 6.50 -15.28
N ALA A 697 4.22 5.27 -15.25
CA ALA A 697 2.87 4.92 -14.87
C ALA A 697 2.79 4.40 -13.43
N SER A 698 1.67 4.65 -12.76
CA SER A 698 1.32 4.06 -11.46
C SER A 698 -0.19 3.95 -11.28
N ASN A 699 -0.59 3.15 -10.29
CA ASN A 699 -1.98 2.98 -9.86
C ASN A 699 -2.29 4.02 -8.77
N ASP A 700 -3.23 4.93 -9.00
CA ASP A 700 -3.65 5.98 -8.06
C ASP A 700 -5.13 5.79 -7.70
N GLY A 701 -5.38 4.98 -6.67
CA GLY A 701 -6.73 4.66 -6.21
C GLY A 701 -7.60 3.91 -7.23
N GLY A 702 -7.00 3.01 -8.04
CA GLY A 702 -7.67 2.28 -9.11
C GLY A 702 -7.69 3.00 -10.46
N ASN A 703 -7.05 4.16 -10.58
CA ASN A 703 -6.93 4.91 -11.83
C ASN A 703 -5.50 4.83 -12.37
N LEU A 704 -5.35 4.73 -13.69
CA LEU A 704 -4.04 4.81 -14.32
C LEU A 704 -3.54 6.25 -14.23
N LYS A 705 -2.40 6.46 -13.58
CA LYS A 705 -1.70 7.74 -13.50
C LYS A 705 -0.43 7.70 -14.32
N LEU A 706 -0.14 8.79 -15.01
CA LEU A 706 1.00 8.98 -15.90
C LEU A 706 1.72 10.27 -15.50
N ASP A 707 2.92 10.15 -14.94
CA ASP A 707 3.73 11.27 -14.47
C ASP A 707 5.07 11.36 -15.22
N SER A 708 5.48 12.55 -15.64
CA SER A 708 6.81 12.79 -16.22
C SER A 708 7.93 12.47 -15.24
N THR A 709 9.01 11.79 -15.63
CA THR A 709 10.13 11.44 -14.72
C THR A 709 10.77 12.65 -14.05
N SER A 710 10.80 13.80 -14.73
CA SER A 710 11.30 15.08 -14.22
C SER A 710 10.20 16.03 -13.71
N TYR A 711 10.62 17.05 -12.96
CA TYR A 711 9.83 18.19 -12.50
C TYR A 711 10.16 19.45 -13.32
N GLY A 712 9.19 20.35 -13.52
CA GLY A 712 9.41 21.67 -14.12
C GLY A 712 8.62 21.95 -15.40
N SER A 713 8.81 23.14 -15.99
CA SER A 713 8.08 23.59 -17.19
C SER A 713 8.35 22.77 -18.45
N ASP A 714 9.51 22.11 -18.45
CA ASP A 714 10.05 21.36 -19.59
C ASP A 714 9.55 19.92 -19.59
N SER A 715 9.07 19.44 -18.44
CA SER A 715 8.43 18.15 -18.28
C SER A 715 7.04 18.13 -18.94
N LEU A 716 6.76 17.05 -19.65
CA LEU A 716 5.56 16.86 -20.48
C LEU A 716 4.99 15.45 -20.26
N VAL A 717 3.67 15.35 -20.21
CA VAL A 717 2.92 14.10 -20.45
C VAL A 717 1.83 14.45 -21.45
N ALA A 718 1.88 13.89 -22.64
CA ALA A 718 0.78 13.95 -23.60
C ALA A 718 0.37 12.54 -24.00
N VAL A 719 -0.94 12.34 -24.11
CA VAL A 719 -1.60 11.06 -24.38
C VAL A 719 -2.53 11.29 -25.56
N GLU A 720 -2.19 10.70 -26.70
CA GLU A 720 -2.99 10.74 -27.92
C GLU A 720 -3.60 9.35 -28.18
N VAL A 721 -4.92 9.26 -28.16
CA VAL A 721 -5.63 8.01 -28.47
C VAL A 721 -5.75 7.92 -29.98
N ILE A 722 -4.90 7.11 -30.62
CA ILE A 722 -4.87 6.89 -32.07
C ILE A 722 -6.07 6.07 -32.51
N LYS A 723 -6.43 5.04 -31.74
CA LYS A 723 -7.58 4.18 -31.98
C LYS A 723 -8.12 3.67 -30.66
N GLU A 724 -9.43 3.65 -30.54
CA GLU A 724 -10.16 3.00 -29.45
C GLU A 724 -11.33 2.22 -30.08
N GLY A 725 -11.58 1.00 -29.59
CA GLY A 725 -12.68 0.16 -30.07
C GLY A 725 -14.05 0.64 -29.58
N GLU A 726 -15.12 0.06 -30.13
CA GLU A 726 -16.49 0.37 -29.74
C GLU A 726 -16.73 0.01 -28.26
N GLY A 727 -17.33 0.93 -27.50
CA GLY A 727 -17.52 0.79 -26.05
C GLY A 727 -16.30 1.16 -25.18
N GLY A 728 -15.18 1.59 -25.78
CA GLY A 728 -14.00 2.06 -25.04
C GLY A 728 -14.25 3.31 -24.18
N THR A 729 -13.52 3.41 -23.08
CA THR A 729 -13.65 4.46 -22.05
C THR A 729 -12.34 5.20 -21.75
N PHE A 730 -11.23 4.82 -22.37
CA PHE A 730 -9.91 5.37 -22.10
C PHE A 730 -9.81 6.85 -22.48
N ALA A 731 -10.27 7.22 -23.68
CA ALA A 731 -10.23 8.61 -24.15
C ALA A 731 -11.15 9.54 -23.35
N SER A 732 -12.31 9.05 -22.92
CA SER A 732 -13.31 9.83 -22.16
C SER A 732 -13.01 9.90 -20.66
N GLY A 733 -12.36 8.89 -20.09
CA GLY A 733 -11.88 8.89 -18.71
C GLY A 733 -10.60 9.70 -18.47
N LEU A 734 -9.94 10.17 -19.54
CA LEU A 734 -8.66 10.88 -19.46
C LEU A 734 -8.84 12.33 -18.98
N SER A 735 -8.22 12.66 -17.84
CA SER A 735 -8.31 13.98 -17.20
C SER A 735 -7.69 15.12 -18.03
N THR A 736 -6.66 14.83 -18.82
CA THR A 736 -6.12 15.73 -19.85
C THR A 736 -5.32 14.94 -20.88
N SER A 737 -5.48 15.29 -22.16
CA SER A 737 -4.63 14.78 -23.25
C SER A 737 -3.23 15.37 -23.25
N ARG A 738 -2.98 16.46 -22.49
CA ARG A 738 -1.67 17.09 -22.40
C ARG A 738 -1.49 17.89 -21.10
N ALA A 739 -0.55 17.45 -20.28
CA ALA A 739 -0.10 18.09 -19.06
C ALA A 739 1.35 18.59 -19.20
N LYS A 740 1.67 19.67 -18.48
CA LYS A 740 3.04 20.16 -18.26
C LYS A 740 3.26 20.33 -16.76
N GLY A 741 4.50 20.11 -16.32
CA GLY A 741 4.90 20.49 -14.97
C GLY A 741 5.06 22.01 -14.84
N THR A 742 5.32 22.45 -13.61
CA THR A 742 5.63 23.85 -13.28
C THR A 742 6.97 23.91 -12.57
N ASP A 743 7.77 24.94 -12.86
CA ASP A 743 9.01 25.19 -12.13
C ASP A 743 8.74 25.65 -10.69
N ILE A 744 9.73 25.48 -9.82
CA ILE A 744 9.73 26.04 -8.48
C ILE A 744 9.69 27.58 -8.53
N VAL A 745 8.91 28.20 -7.64
CA VAL A 745 8.85 29.66 -7.50
C VAL A 745 9.28 30.02 -6.09
N ALA A 746 10.36 30.79 -5.95
CA ALA A 746 10.89 31.19 -4.65
C ALA A 746 11.58 32.56 -4.67
N THR A 747 11.73 33.16 -3.49
CA THR A 747 12.59 34.33 -3.29
C THR A 747 13.78 33.99 -2.40
N VAL A 748 14.97 34.42 -2.80
CA VAL A 748 16.20 34.35 -2.00
C VAL A 748 16.49 35.74 -1.44
N ASN A 749 16.49 35.89 -0.11
CA ASN A 749 16.63 37.17 0.59
C ASN A 749 15.65 38.26 0.08
N GLY A 750 14.44 37.85 -0.33
CA GLY A 750 13.40 38.73 -0.87
C GLY A 750 13.51 39.08 -2.36
N THR A 751 14.58 38.65 -3.05
CA THR A 751 14.70 38.76 -4.51
C THR A 751 14.15 37.49 -5.17
N LEU A 752 13.35 37.61 -6.23
CA LEU A 752 12.86 36.46 -6.99
C LEU A 752 14.05 35.68 -7.60
N ALA A 753 14.10 34.38 -7.36
CA ALA A 753 15.07 33.47 -7.98
C ALA A 753 14.54 32.93 -9.32
N ASP A 754 15.44 32.57 -10.24
CA ASP A 754 15.10 31.84 -11.46
C ASP A 754 14.98 30.35 -11.12
N GLY A 755 13.81 29.78 -11.40
CA GLY A 755 13.44 28.40 -11.06
C GLY A 755 13.41 27.50 -12.29
N LYS A 756 14.04 26.33 -12.20
CA LYS A 756 14.06 25.29 -13.23
C LYS A 756 13.90 23.92 -12.57
N GLY A 757 12.74 23.30 -12.74
CA GLY A 757 12.36 22.11 -11.95
C GLY A 757 12.49 22.39 -10.45
N ASN A 758 13.15 21.49 -9.72
CA ASN A 758 13.46 21.65 -8.28
C ASN A 758 14.70 22.54 -7.98
N THR A 759 15.33 23.12 -9.01
CA THR A 759 16.53 23.95 -8.86
C THR A 759 16.19 25.44 -8.89
N LEU A 760 16.80 26.18 -7.97
CA LEU A 760 16.67 27.61 -7.76
C LEU A 760 18.02 28.26 -8.03
N SER A 761 18.05 29.33 -8.81
CA SER A 761 19.27 30.11 -9.01
C SER A 761 19.06 31.59 -8.76
N LEU A 762 20.03 32.24 -8.12
CA LEU A 762 20.08 33.68 -7.94
C LEU A 762 21.46 34.15 -8.39
N ASN A 763 21.50 34.99 -9.42
CA ASN A 763 22.67 35.79 -9.74
C ASN A 763 22.41 37.25 -9.33
N SER A 764 23.14 37.74 -8.34
CA SER A 764 23.04 39.11 -7.83
C SER A 764 24.42 39.68 -7.52
N ALA A 765 24.53 41.01 -7.42
CA ALA A 765 25.80 41.67 -7.12
C ALA A 765 26.47 41.24 -5.79
N THR A 766 25.70 40.66 -4.85
CA THR A 766 26.17 40.23 -3.54
C THR A 766 26.18 38.71 -3.33
N LEU A 767 25.44 37.94 -4.13
CA LEU A 767 25.29 36.50 -4.01
C LEU A 767 24.99 35.87 -5.39
N ASP A 768 25.81 34.92 -5.81
CA ASP A 768 25.61 34.02 -6.94
C ASP A 768 25.50 32.59 -6.39
N LEU A 769 24.35 31.94 -6.60
CA LEU A 769 23.96 30.70 -5.94
C LEU A 769 23.10 29.84 -6.86
N SER A 770 23.35 28.53 -6.87
CA SER A 770 22.40 27.51 -7.30
C SER A 770 22.10 26.55 -6.14
N LEU A 771 20.82 26.22 -5.95
CA LEU A 771 20.32 25.37 -4.87
C LEU A 771 19.26 24.43 -5.45
N THR A 772 19.42 23.12 -5.28
CA THR A 772 18.39 22.13 -5.63
C THR A 772 17.76 21.61 -4.35
N VAL A 773 16.44 21.72 -4.25
CA VAL A 773 15.67 21.11 -3.15
C VAL A 773 15.21 19.71 -3.51
N ALA A 774 14.82 18.94 -2.48
CA ALA A 774 14.19 17.64 -2.63
C ALA A 774 12.91 17.74 -3.48
N ASP A 775 12.61 16.66 -4.19
CA ASP A 775 11.54 16.59 -5.18
C ASP A 775 10.16 16.99 -4.62
N GLY A 776 9.51 17.94 -5.29
CA GLY A 776 8.20 18.46 -4.88
C GLY A 776 8.20 19.26 -3.56
N SER A 777 9.35 19.57 -2.97
CA SER A 777 9.41 20.26 -1.67
C SER A 777 8.89 21.69 -1.73
N SER A 778 7.96 22.01 -0.83
CA SER A 778 7.50 23.36 -0.51
C SER A 778 8.20 23.98 0.72
N THR A 779 9.14 23.25 1.32
CA THR A 779 9.80 23.66 2.58
C THR A 779 10.81 24.77 2.34
N SER A 780 10.55 25.96 2.86
CA SER A 780 11.49 27.09 2.81
C SER A 780 12.78 26.79 3.58
N VAL A 781 13.93 27.18 3.01
CA VAL A 781 15.26 26.82 3.48
C VAL A 781 16.01 28.07 3.98
N ALA A 782 16.61 27.98 5.15
CA ALA A 782 17.52 29.01 5.66
C ALA A 782 18.91 28.45 5.96
N PHE A 783 19.95 29.21 5.64
CA PHE A 783 21.34 28.93 6.02
C PHE A 783 22.16 30.21 6.13
N THR A 784 23.41 30.11 6.55
CA THR A 784 24.35 31.24 6.59
C THR A 784 25.64 30.85 5.90
N VAL A 785 26.13 31.68 4.99
CA VAL A 785 27.51 31.56 4.47
C VAL A 785 28.43 32.22 5.49
N THR A 786 29.29 31.46 6.14
CA THR A 786 30.13 31.89 7.28
C THR A 786 31.59 32.13 6.92
N GLY A 787 31.97 31.95 5.65
CA GLY A 787 33.35 32.10 5.19
C GLY A 787 33.60 31.36 3.87
N GLY A 788 34.89 31.13 3.57
CA GLY A 788 35.32 30.44 2.35
C GLY A 788 35.33 31.32 1.10
N GLY A 789 35.44 30.66 -0.05
CA GLY A 789 35.70 31.27 -1.36
C GLY A 789 37.17 31.67 -1.54
N ALA A 790 37.67 31.54 -2.76
CA ALA A 790 38.95 32.12 -3.17
C ALA A 790 38.85 33.65 -3.17
N GLN A 791 39.38 34.30 -2.13
CA GLN A 791 39.39 35.75 -1.99
C GLN A 791 40.58 36.39 -2.74
N PHE A 792 40.27 37.34 -3.62
CA PHE A 792 41.25 38.14 -4.35
C PHE A 792 41.09 39.63 -4.01
N GLN A 793 42.18 40.27 -3.57
CA GLN A 793 42.25 41.72 -3.36
C GLN A 793 42.58 42.39 -4.70
N LEU A 794 41.55 42.94 -5.34
CA LEU A 794 41.62 43.45 -6.72
C LEU A 794 41.80 44.97 -6.80
N GLY A 795 41.44 45.74 -5.77
CA GLY A 795 41.74 47.17 -5.68
C GLY A 795 42.87 47.52 -4.71
N PRO A 796 43.27 48.80 -4.62
CA PRO A 796 44.33 49.28 -3.72
C PRO A 796 43.98 49.21 -2.23
N ASP A 797 42.71 49.35 -1.85
CA ASP A 797 42.26 49.43 -0.46
C ASP A 797 41.67 48.11 0.05
N VAL A 798 41.95 47.76 1.31
CA VAL A 798 41.48 46.51 1.93
C VAL A 798 40.03 46.65 2.40
N VAL A 799 39.11 46.71 1.44
CA VAL A 799 37.65 46.85 1.64
C VAL A 799 36.87 45.84 0.78
N SER A 800 35.70 45.43 1.25
CA SER A 800 34.94 44.32 0.65
C SER A 800 34.42 44.58 -0.77
N ASN A 801 34.24 45.85 -1.17
CA ASN A 801 33.87 46.22 -2.55
C ASN A 801 35.06 46.27 -3.53
N GLN A 802 36.29 46.20 -3.03
CA GLN A 802 37.53 46.06 -3.83
C GLN A 802 38.09 44.63 -3.77
N GLN A 803 37.31 43.70 -3.23
CA GLN A 803 37.62 42.28 -3.13
C GLN A 803 36.60 41.47 -3.93
N ALA A 804 37.10 40.45 -4.64
CA ALA A 804 36.26 39.42 -5.23
C ALA A 804 36.40 38.11 -4.43
N ARG A 805 35.33 37.34 -4.32
CA ARG A 805 35.36 35.97 -3.81
C ARG A 805 34.70 35.03 -4.81
N LEU A 806 35.42 33.98 -5.20
CA LEU A 806 34.96 32.98 -6.14
C LEU A 806 34.91 31.61 -5.47
N GLY A 807 33.77 30.90 -5.53
CA GLY A 807 33.67 29.52 -5.08
C GLY A 807 34.38 28.60 -6.06
N ILE A 808 35.38 27.85 -5.59
CA ILE A 808 36.01 26.77 -6.36
C ILE A 808 35.78 25.46 -5.61
N GLY A 809 34.74 24.74 -6.05
CA GLY A 809 34.30 23.49 -5.44
C GLY A 809 35.28 22.32 -5.59
N SER A 810 35.04 21.27 -4.82
CA SER A 810 35.84 20.04 -4.87
C SER A 810 35.57 19.24 -6.14
N LEU A 811 36.64 18.75 -6.77
CA LEU A 811 36.57 17.77 -7.88
C LEU A 811 36.74 16.32 -7.42
N ASN A 812 36.67 16.06 -6.12
CA ASN A 812 36.70 14.70 -5.60
C ASN A 812 35.45 13.91 -6.07
N THR A 813 35.62 12.65 -6.45
CA THR A 813 34.52 11.81 -6.98
C THR A 813 33.40 11.58 -5.94
N ALA A 814 33.68 11.75 -4.64
CA ALA A 814 32.69 11.72 -3.57
C ALA A 814 31.85 13.02 -3.43
N LYS A 815 32.20 14.08 -4.16
CA LYS A 815 31.50 15.38 -4.17
C LYS A 815 30.93 15.76 -5.54
N LEU A 816 31.50 15.23 -6.62
CA LEU A 816 30.94 15.35 -7.97
C LEU A 816 29.71 14.42 -8.13
N GLY A 817 28.60 14.96 -8.61
CA GLY A 817 27.32 14.27 -8.85
C GLY A 817 26.10 15.12 -8.48
N SER A 818 24.90 14.55 -8.50
CA SER A 818 23.63 15.24 -8.21
C SER A 818 22.70 14.37 -7.32
N ALA A 819 21.41 14.65 -7.26
CA ALA A 819 20.42 13.72 -6.69
C ALA A 819 20.44 12.34 -7.40
N ASN A 820 20.83 12.26 -8.68
CA ASN A 820 20.89 11.02 -9.47
C ASN A 820 22.01 10.05 -9.05
N GLY A 821 22.96 10.51 -8.23
CA GLY A 821 24.12 9.74 -7.76
C GLY A 821 25.41 10.56 -7.76
N ARG A 822 26.48 10.00 -7.18
CA ARG A 822 27.84 10.57 -7.15
C ARG A 822 28.80 9.78 -8.05
N LEU A 823 29.81 10.48 -8.56
CA LEU A 823 30.78 9.92 -9.50
C LEU A 823 31.54 8.71 -8.96
N TYR A 824 31.74 8.59 -7.64
CA TYR A 824 32.37 7.41 -7.05
C TYR A 824 31.51 6.15 -7.13
N GLU A 825 30.20 6.26 -7.32
CA GLU A 825 29.28 5.10 -7.40
C GLU A 825 29.45 4.32 -8.71
N LEU A 826 30.16 4.89 -9.70
CA LEU A 826 30.58 4.21 -10.93
C LEU A 826 31.80 3.30 -10.73
N ALA A 827 32.48 3.33 -9.57
CA ALA A 827 33.62 2.45 -9.33
C ALA A 827 33.18 0.99 -9.18
N SER A 828 34.10 0.04 -9.39
CA SER A 828 33.86 -1.40 -9.18
C SER A 828 33.15 -1.69 -7.85
N GLY A 829 32.00 -2.37 -7.92
CA GLY A 829 31.16 -2.71 -6.76
C GLY A 829 30.29 -1.56 -6.24
N GLY A 830 30.29 -0.39 -6.87
CA GLY A 830 29.35 0.69 -6.62
C GLY A 830 27.99 0.46 -7.26
N ALA A 831 26.96 1.16 -6.76
CA ALA A 831 25.57 1.00 -7.21
C ALA A 831 25.34 1.41 -8.68
N LYS A 832 26.26 2.16 -9.28
CA LYS A 832 26.25 2.63 -10.68
C LYS A 832 27.43 2.05 -11.48
N ALA A 833 27.99 0.91 -11.05
CA ALA A 833 28.96 0.17 -11.85
C ALA A 833 28.33 -0.34 -13.15
N LEU A 834 29.14 -0.54 -14.20
CA LEU A 834 28.68 -0.91 -15.55
C LEU A 834 27.81 -2.18 -15.57
N ALA A 835 28.21 -3.20 -14.80
CA ALA A 835 27.50 -4.47 -14.69
C ALA A 835 26.22 -4.41 -13.84
N THR A 836 25.87 -3.25 -13.27
CA THR A 836 24.73 -3.08 -12.36
C THR A 836 23.71 -2.08 -12.89
N ASP A 837 24.15 -0.88 -13.30
CA ASP A 837 23.28 0.19 -13.80
C ASP A 837 24.05 1.16 -14.71
N ALA A 838 24.33 0.72 -15.94
CA ALA A 838 24.98 1.56 -16.96
C ALA A 838 24.15 2.81 -17.34
N THR A 839 22.81 2.74 -17.24
CA THR A 839 21.93 3.89 -17.50
C THR A 839 22.09 4.97 -16.44
N GLY A 840 22.06 4.60 -15.16
CA GLY A 840 22.36 5.50 -14.06
C GLY A 840 23.81 6.00 -14.06
N ALA A 841 24.77 5.16 -14.47
CA ALA A 841 26.15 5.59 -14.69
C ALA A 841 26.25 6.74 -15.71
N SER A 842 25.52 6.61 -16.82
CA SER A 842 25.45 7.63 -17.88
C SER A 842 24.84 8.94 -17.36
N GLN A 843 23.72 8.87 -16.62
CA GLN A 843 23.07 10.04 -16.02
C GLN A 843 24.00 10.79 -15.04
N VAL A 844 24.69 10.05 -14.15
CA VAL A 844 25.65 10.64 -13.21
C VAL A 844 26.82 11.29 -13.94
N ILE A 845 27.31 10.70 -15.03
CA ILE A 845 28.40 11.26 -15.83
C ILE A 845 27.98 12.54 -16.55
N ASP A 846 26.79 12.58 -17.16
CA ASP A 846 26.30 13.79 -17.83
C ASP A 846 26.08 14.94 -16.84
N ASP A 847 25.53 14.66 -15.64
CA ASP A 847 25.44 15.64 -14.55
C ASP A 847 26.81 16.19 -14.12
N VAL A 848 27.82 15.33 -14.03
CA VAL A 848 29.17 15.72 -13.61
C VAL A 848 29.91 16.49 -14.71
N ILE A 849 29.77 16.08 -15.97
CA ILE A 849 30.30 16.83 -17.13
C ILE A 849 29.67 18.23 -17.16
N ASN A 850 28.37 18.34 -16.93
CA ASN A 850 27.68 19.62 -16.84
C ASN A 850 28.21 20.47 -15.66
N LYS A 851 28.41 19.89 -14.47
CA LYS A 851 29.00 20.60 -13.32
C LYS A 851 30.43 21.11 -13.58
N VAL A 852 31.30 20.28 -14.15
CA VAL A 852 32.69 20.65 -14.49
C VAL A 852 32.71 21.70 -15.59
N THR A 853 31.90 21.55 -16.64
CA THR A 853 31.79 22.52 -17.74
C THR A 853 31.30 23.88 -17.25
N ASN A 854 30.28 23.90 -16.39
CA ASN A 854 29.79 25.14 -15.76
C ASN A 854 30.87 25.79 -14.88
N LEU A 855 31.62 25.03 -14.10
CA LEU A 855 32.73 25.57 -13.30
C LEU A 855 33.81 26.21 -14.20
N ARG A 856 34.21 25.54 -15.29
CA ARG A 856 35.16 26.10 -16.28
C ARG A 856 34.64 27.37 -16.93
N GLY A 857 33.38 27.37 -17.39
CA GLY A 857 32.72 28.55 -17.94
C GLY A 857 32.73 29.73 -16.98
N ARG A 858 32.47 29.49 -15.69
CA ARG A 858 32.55 30.51 -14.64
C ARG A 858 33.97 31.00 -14.35
N LEU A 859 34.97 30.11 -14.34
CA LEU A 859 36.38 30.50 -14.20
C LEU A 859 36.82 31.42 -15.36
N GLY A 860 36.48 31.04 -16.59
CA GLY A 860 36.75 31.85 -17.79
C GLY A 860 36.01 33.20 -17.78
N ALA A 861 34.73 33.21 -17.40
CA ALA A 861 33.96 34.44 -17.24
C ALA A 861 34.59 35.36 -16.19
N PHE A 862 34.93 34.85 -15.01
CA PHE A 862 35.60 35.63 -13.95
C PHE A 862 36.95 36.21 -14.41
N GLN A 863 37.74 35.43 -15.14
CA GLN A 863 38.98 35.92 -15.73
C GLN A 863 38.72 37.09 -16.70
N ALA A 864 37.86 36.90 -17.70
CA ALA A 864 37.64 37.89 -18.76
C ALA A 864 36.91 39.15 -18.28
N THR A 865 35.80 39.00 -17.54
CA THR A 865 34.95 40.14 -17.15
C THR A 865 35.46 40.88 -15.93
N THR A 866 36.14 40.19 -15.01
CA THR A 866 36.55 40.75 -13.71
C THR A 866 38.04 41.00 -13.65
N LEU A 867 38.89 39.98 -13.87
CA LEU A 867 40.34 40.13 -13.71
C LEU A 867 40.98 40.96 -14.83
N GLU A 868 40.69 40.66 -16.09
CA GLU A 868 41.30 41.35 -17.24
C GLU A 868 40.79 42.80 -17.35
N SER A 869 39.48 43.02 -17.20
CA SER A 869 38.89 44.36 -17.15
C SER A 869 39.47 45.23 -16.02
N ASN A 870 39.61 44.67 -14.80
CA ASN A 870 40.21 45.37 -13.68
C ASN A 870 41.71 45.66 -13.91
N LEU A 871 42.45 44.72 -14.52
CA LEU A 871 43.87 44.93 -14.85
C LEU A 871 44.06 46.11 -15.81
N VAL A 872 43.22 46.23 -16.84
CA VAL A 872 43.23 47.38 -17.77
C VAL A 872 42.93 48.68 -17.03
N SER A 873 41.85 48.73 -16.25
CA SER A 873 41.44 49.94 -15.52
C SER A 873 42.48 50.41 -14.49
N LEU A 874 43.09 49.48 -13.74
CA LEU A 874 44.19 49.79 -12.83
C LEU A 874 45.43 50.27 -13.58
N GLY A 875 45.76 49.66 -14.73
CA GLY A 875 46.90 50.05 -15.56
C GLY A 875 46.77 51.48 -16.10
N GLU A 876 45.60 51.84 -16.61
CA GLU A 876 45.27 53.21 -17.02
C GLU A 876 45.35 54.19 -15.84
N THR A 877 44.82 53.81 -14.68
CA THR A 877 44.89 54.64 -13.47
C THR A 877 46.33 54.88 -13.02
N VAL A 878 47.18 53.85 -13.02
CA VAL A 878 48.62 53.98 -12.72
C VAL A 878 49.32 54.88 -13.74
N ALA A 879 49.02 54.77 -15.04
CA ALA A 879 49.60 55.63 -16.07
C ALA A 879 49.23 57.11 -15.82
N ASN A 880 47.95 57.41 -15.62
CA ASN A 880 47.45 58.76 -15.37
C ASN A 880 48.04 59.38 -14.08
N LEU A 881 48.14 58.62 -13.00
CA LEU A 881 48.75 59.10 -11.75
C LEU A 881 50.26 59.27 -11.87
N THR A 882 50.94 58.44 -12.66
CA THR A 882 52.39 58.57 -12.93
C THR A 882 52.68 59.84 -13.74
N GLU A 883 51.85 60.16 -14.74
CA GLU A 883 51.94 61.43 -15.47
C GLU A 883 51.70 62.64 -14.54
N ALA A 884 50.72 62.55 -13.63
CA ALA A 884 50.46 63.59 -12.64
C ALA A 884 51.61 63.77 -11.63
N GLU A 885 52.24 62.68 -11.17
CA GLU A 885 53.40 62.73 -10.25
C GLU A 885 54.62 63.34 -10.95
N SER A 886 54.91 62.91 -12.18
CA SER A 886 55.95 63.49 -13.06
C SER A 886 55.74 64.98 -13.29
N SER A 887 54.52 65.42 -13.64
CA SER A 887 54.20 66.84 -13.86
C SER A 887 54.46 67.72 -12.63
N ILE A 888 54.24 67.17 -11.42
CA ILE A 888 54.52 67.87 -10.17
C ILE A 888 56.02 67.83 -9.85
N ARG A 889 56.66 66.68 -9.98
CA ARG A 889 57.94 66.39 -9.33
C ARG A 889 59.14 66.50 -10.24
N ASP A 890 59.02 66.26 -11.55
CA ASP A 890 60.17 66.22 -12.46
C ASP A 890 60.74 67.61 -12.75
N ALA A 891 62.05 67.65 -12.97
CA ALA A 891 62.77 68.84 -13.39
C ALA A 891 62.77 68.97 -14.92
N ASP A 892 62.28 70.10 -15.42
CA ASP A 892 62.53 70.52 -16.80
C ASP A 892 64.05 70.67 -17.00
N PHE A 893 64.65 69.69 -17.67
CA PHE A 893 66.09 69.59 -17.90
C PHE A 893 66.64 70.82 -18.63
N ALA A 894 65.89 71.38 -19.60
CA ALA A 894 66.33 72.54 -20.37
C ALA A 894 66.34 73.81 -19.49
N LYS A 895 65.29 74.02 -18.70
CA LYS A 895 65.17 75.14 -17.76
C LYS A 895 66.21 75.05 -16.63
N GLU A 896 66.41 73.88 -16.04
CA GLU A 896 67.36 73.73 -14.93
C GLU A 896 68.82 73.77 -15.43
N SER A 897 69.12 73.27 -16.64
CA SER A 897 70.43 73.45 -17.29
C SER A 897 70.73 74.93 -17.60
N ALA A 898 69.72 75.70 -18.03
CA ALA A 898 69.86 77.14 -18.23
C ALA A 898 70.07 77.90 -16.90
N ALA A 899 69.35 77.50 -15.83
CA ALA A 899 69.53 78.03 -14.49
C ALA A 899 70.93 77.73 -13.93
N LEU A 900 71.41 76.49 -14.10
CA LEU A 900 72.74 76.05 -13.74
C LEU A 900 73.82 76.87 -14.45
N THR A 901 73.71 77.00 -15.78
CA THR A 901 74.67 77.77 -16.61
C THR A 901 74.71 79.24 -16.17
N ARG A 902 73.53 79.84 -15.92
CA ARG A 902 73.42 81.21 -15.39
C ARG A 902 74.08 81.34 -14.02
N ALA A 903 73.87 80.38 -13.12
CA ALA A 903 74.46 80.38 -11.78
C ALA A 903 76.00 80.25 -11.85
N GLN A 904 76.53 79.38 -12.72
CA GLN A 904 77.98 79.24 -12.95
C GLN A 904 78.61 80.56 -13.42
N ILE A 905 78.02 81.22 -14.42
CA ILE A 905 78.47 82.53 -14.92
C ILE A 905 78.40 83.60 -13.81
N LEU A 906 77.34 83.59 -12.99
CA LEU A 906 77.19 84.52 -11.86
C LEU A 906 78.17 84.24 -10.71
N VAL A 907 78.60 82.99 -10.49
CA VAL A 907 79.66 82.67 -9.52
C VAL A 907 81.01 83.20 -10.02
N GLN A 908 81.36 82.95 -11.28
CA GLN A 908 82.60 83.46 -11.90
C GLN A 908 82.63 85.00 -11.94
N SER A 909 81.49 85.63 -12.21
CA SER A 909 81.34 87.09 -12.17
C SER A 909 81.41 87.61 -10.73
N GLY A 910 80.79 86.91 -9.78
CA GLY A 910 80.72 87.28 -8.36
C GLY A 910 82.07 87.20 -7.65
N THR A 911 82.90 86.18 -7.94
CA THR A 911 84.28 86.11 -7.44
C THR A 911 85.14 87.25 -7.99
N SER A 912 84.99 87.57 -9.28
CA SER A 912 85.66 88.70 -9.93
C SER A 912 85.27 90.05 -9.29
N VAL A 913 83.97 90.28 -9.08
CA VAL A 913 83.46 91.49 -8.41
C VAL A 913 83.86 91.56 -6.94
N LEU A 914 83.91 90.43 -6.22
CA LEU A 914 84.42 90.37 -4.85
C LEU A 914 85.92 90.74 -4.79
N GLY A 915 86.71 90.30 -5.77
CA GLY A 915 88.11 90.71 -5.95
C GLY A 915 88.24 92.23 -6.10
N ILE A 916 87.49 92.83 -7.03
CA ILE A 916 87.46 94.29 -7.27
C ILE A 916 86.96 95.06 -6.02
N ALA A 917 85.94 94.54 -5.34
CA ALA A 917 85.41 95.13 -4.12
C ALA A 917 86.42 95.12 -2.96
N ASN A 918 87.30 94.12 -2.91
CA ASN A 918 88.40 94.05 -1.94
C ASN A 918 89.63 94.89 -2.35
N GLN A 919 89.87 95.10 -3.65
CA GLN A 919 90.93 95.98 -4.14
C GLN A 919 90.67 97.46 -3.83
N ASN A 920 89.42 97.94 -3.85
CA ASN A 920 89.11 99.35 -3.60
C ASN A 920 89.63 99.86 -2.23
N PRO A 921 89.36 99.20 -1.08
CA PRO A 921 89.97 99.58 0.20
C PRO A 921 91.49 99.41 0.22
N GLN A 922 92.05 98.39 -0.45
CA GLN A 922 93.50 98.19 -0.53
C GLN A 922 94.20 99.32 -1.29
N ASN A 923 93.59 99.82 -2.36
CA ASN A 923 94.09 100.98 -3.11
C ASN A 923 94.04 102.26 -2.25
N VAL A 924 92.97 102.46 -1.47
CA VAL A 924 92.89 103.58 -0.51
C VAL A 924 93.90 103.43 0.63
N LEU A 925 94.13 102.21 1.13
CA LEU A 925 95.12 101.95 2.17
C LEU A 925 96.56 102.09 1.65
N SER A 926 96.80 101.75 0.38
CA SER A 926 98.06 101.98 -0.34
C SER A 926 98.39 103.47 -0.47
N LEU A 927 97.38 104.31 -0.72
CA LEU A 927 97.50 105.78 -0.74
C LEU A 927 97.66 106.42 0.65
N LEU A 928 97.64 105.62 1.73
CA LEU A 928 97.80 106.05 3.13
C LEU A 928 99.06 105.45 3.80
N ARG A 929 99.99 104.90 3.01
CA ARG A 929 101.27 104.33 3.46
C ARG A 929 102.48 105.17 3.04
#